data_AF-A0A565B1P1-F1
#
_entry.id   AF-A0A565B1P1-F1
#
_cell.length_a   1.000
_cell.length_b   1.000
_cell.length_c   1.000
_cell.angle_alpha   90.00
_cell.angle_beta   90.00
_cell.angle_gamma   90.00
#
_symmetry.space_group_name_H-M   'P 1'
#
loop_
_entity.id
_entity.type
_entity.pdbx_description
1 polymer ?
#
loop_
_entity_poly.entity_id
_entity_poly.type
_entity_poly.pdbx_seq_one_letter_code
_entity_poly.pdbx_strand_id
1 'polypeptide(L)'
;MFRNRSLVTELLRRVDLETLVSRGLWSRAVSTHSKPGLLATDNVDMGSSKENGMFSLAGELACLVEESCHVVDDIKPRSRMELKRSLELRLKKRVKEQYNNGKFSDLLKKVIAKPETLRDAYDCIRLNSNVSITEGNGSVAFDSIAEELSSGAFDVTSKTFSLVARDKSKEVLVLPIVALKVVQEAIRIVLEVVFSPHFSKISHSCRSGRGRASALKYISNNISHSDWCFTLSLNKKLDVSVFENLLSVMEEKIEDSSLIIFLRSMFEARVLNLEFGGFPKGHGLPQEGVLSRVLMNIYLDRFDHEFYRISMRHEALGHDVQTEEDSVGSKLRSWFRRQAGEQDLKSTPEQAITLRVYCCRFMDEMFFSVSGPKKAAIDIRSEAIGFLRNSLYLDITDETDPSPCEATSGLRVLGTLVRKNVRESPAVKAVHKLKEQVKLFALQKEEAWTLGTVRIGKKWLGHGLKKVKESEIKGLADSNSTLSQISSHRKAGMETDHWYKVLLRIWMEDVLRTSADRSEEFILSKHVVEPAIPQELRDAFYKFRNSAAAYVSSETAKMEALLTCPRSHDGPVFFGDIVAPTNAIRRRLFRYGLVTTEGYARTNSMLLLQDTAQIIDWFSGLVRRWVIWYGGCSNFDEIKALIDNQVRKSCIRTLASKYRIHENEIEKRLDLELSTIPSAEDIEQEIQHEKLDSSASDRDEHLTYGISNSGLCLLSLARIVSESRPCNCFVIGCSMAAPAVYTLHAMERQKFPGWKTGFSVCIPSSLNGRRIGLCKQHLKDLYMGQISLQAIDFGAWK
;
A
#
# COMPACT_ATOMS: atom_id res chain seq x y z
N MET A 1 -53.89 25.04 -6.39
CA MET A 1 -54.79 23.86 -6.24
C MET A 1 -55.32 23.68 -4.80
N PHE A 2 -55.56 24.76 -4.04
CA PHE A 2 -56.31 24.75 -2.78
C PHE A 2 -57.78 25.13 -3.08
N ARG A 3 -58.74 24.31 -2.62
CA ARG A 3 -60.22 24.45 -2.70
C ARG A 3 -60.67 25.82 -2.10
N ASN A 4 -61.54 26.69 -2.63
CA ASN A 4 -62.73 26.61 -3.52
C ASN A 4 -62.80 27.86 -4.44
N ARG A 5 -62.85 27.74 -5.78
CA ARG A 5 -64.03 27.62 -6.68
C ARG A 5 -64.84 28.93 -6.90
N SER A 6 -64.28 29.94 -7.59
CA SER A 6 -64.95 30.72 -8.68
C SER A 6 -64.40 32.15 -8.93
N LEU A 7 -63.70 32.81 -8.00
CA LEU A 7 -63.48 34.27 -8.10
C LEU A 7 -62.08 34.78 -7.68
N VAL A 8 -61.03 33.98 -7.92
CA VAL A 8 -59.68 34.55 -8.18
C VAL A 8 -59.46 34.72 -9.70
N THR A 9 -60.38 34.16 -10.48
CA THR A 9 -60.55 34.28 -11.92
C THR A 9 -60.75 35.72 -12.42
N GLU A 10 -61.02 36.69 -11.54
CA GLU A 10 -61.09 38.12 -11.91
C GLU A 10 -59.72 38.83 -11.82
N LEU A 11 -58.74 38.25 -11.10
CA LEU A 11 -57.40 38.82 -10.94
C LEU A 11 -56.41 38.40 -12.04
N LEU A 12 -56.96 37.95 -13.18
CA LEU A 12 -56.27 37.92 -14.46
C LEU A 12 -56.32 39.26 -15.21
N ARG A 13 -56.83 40.36 -14.64
CA ARG A 13 -57.14 41.56 -15.45
C ARG A 13 -56.15 42.72 -15.46
N ARG A 14 -54.99 42.65 -14.78
CA ARG A 14 -53.95 43.68 -14.88
C ARG A 14 -52.55 43.10 -14.67
N VAL A 15 -51.87 42.77 -15.76
CA VAL A 15 -50.62 43.42 -16.18
C VAL A 15 -50.08 42.64 -17.38
N ASP A 16 -49.90 43.41 -18.44
CA ASP A 16 -49.62 43.06 -19.82
C ASP A 16 -48.12 42.86 -20.06
N LEU A 17 -47.80 42.18 -21.15
CA LEU A 17 -46.52 41.60 -21.52
C LEU A 17 -45.50 42.59 -22.13
N GLU A 18 -45.45 43.84 -21.65
CA GLU A 18 -44.53 44.89 -22.13
C GLU A 18 -43.55 45.39 -21.05
N THR A 19 -42.65 44.54 -20.55
CA THR A 19 -41.42 45.00 -19.86
C THR A 19 -40.21 44.09 -20.09
N LEU A 20 -40.23 43.29 -21.16
CA LEU A 20 -39.12 42.40 -21.53
C LEU A 20 -38.69 42.54 -23.00
N VAL A 21 -38.95 43.71 -23.60
CA VAL A 21 -38.32 44.16 -24.85
C VAL A 21 -38.05 45.67 -24.76
N SER A 22 -37.05 46.06 -23.97
CA SER A 22 -36.34 47.34 -24.17
C SER A 22 -34.92 47.22 -23.63
N ARG A 23 -34.05 46.58 -24.43
CA ARG A 23 -32.66 46.99 -24.71
C ARG A 23 -32.00 45.93 -25.58
N GLY A 24 -32.17 46.11 -26.88
CA GLY A 24 -31.37 45.44 -27.89
C GLY A 24 -29.98 46.06 -28.01
N LEU A 25 -29.03 45.17 -28.26
CA LEU A 25 -27.95 45.25 -29.26
C LEU A 25 -26.75 46.19 -29.03
N TRP A 26 -25.61 45.50 -28.92
CA TRP A 26 -24.35 45.65 -29.68
C TRP A 26 -24.06 47.02 -30.32
N SER A 27 -22.90 47.63 -29.99
CA SER A 27 -21.69 47.61 -30.84
C SER A 27 -20.57 48.58 -30.39
N ARG A 28 -19.32 48.09 -30.58
CA ARG A 28 -18.03 48.74 -30.93
C ARG A 28 -17.76 50.25 -30.69
N ALA A 29 -16.59 50.53 -30.11
CA ALA A 29 -15.44 51.29 -30.70
C ALA A 29 -14.26 51.28 -29.68
N VAL A 30 -13.06 50.76 -29.99
CA VAL A 30 -11.88 51.40 -30.63
C VAL A 30 -11.27 52.57 -29.85
N SER A 31 -10.05 52.41 -29.30
CA SER A 31 -8.78 53.04 -29.78
C SER A 31 -7.58 52.60 -28.89
N THR A 32 -6.50 52.09 -29.49
CA THR A 32 -5.14 52.69 -29.68
C THR A 32 -4.32 52.88 -28.39
N HIS A 33 -3.17 52.24 -28.18
CA HIS A 33 -1.86 52.59 -28.76
C HIS A 33 -0.85 51.44 -28.48
N SER A 34 -0.29 50.78 -29.50
CA SER A 34 1.00 51.05 -30.18
C SER A 34 2.23 50.44 -29.49
N LYS A 35 2.78 49.39 -30.12
CA LYS A 35 4.23 49.14 -30.18
C LYS A 35 4.91 50.32 -30.90
N PRO A 36 6.23 50.45 -30.72
CA PRO A 36 7.08 50.27 -31.89
C PRO A 36 8.21 49.29 -31.61
N GLY A 37 8.71 48.69 -32.69
CA GLY A 37 9.98 47.99 -32.70
C GLY A 37 11.02 48.73 -33.54
N LEU A 38 12.16 48.06 -33.64
CA LEU A 38 13.24 48.12 -34.62
C LEU A 38 14.53 48.89 -34.31
N LEU A 39 15.61 48.23 -34.74
CA LEU A 39 17.00 48.63 -35.05
C LEU A 39 17.97 48.57 -33.85
N ALA A 40 18.92 47.62 -33.78
CA ALA A 40 20.05 47.28 -34.67
C ALA A 40 21.29 48.16 -34.45
N THR A 41 22.45 47.46 -34.41
CA THR A 41 23.86 47.92 -34.35
C THR A 41 24.30 48.45 -32.96
N ASP A 42 25.46 48.12 -32.39
CA ASP A 42 26.79 47.95 -32.98
C ASP A 42 27.70 46.99 -32.19
N ASN A 43 28.69 46.49 -32.94
CA ASN A 43 29.87 45.73 -32.54
C ASN A 43 30.75 46.49 -31.52
N VAL A 44 31.39 45.75 -30.61
CA VAL A 44 32.82 45.95 -30.27
C VAL A 44 33.47 44.60 -29.98
N ASP A 45 34.42 44.25 -30.84
CA ASP A 45 35.44 43.22 -30.72
C ASP A 45 36.39 43.44 -29.52
N MET A 46 36.92 42.36 -28.95
CA MET A 46 38.36 42.18 -28.75
C MET A 46 38.64 40.72 -28.34
N GLY A 47 39.28 39.97 -29.25
CA GLY A 47 39.70 38.60 -29.02
C GLY A 47 41.03 38.50 -28.28
N SER A 48 41.32 37.29 -27.78
CA SER A 48 42.59 36.61 -28.09
C SER A 48 42.47 35.12 -27.80
N SER A 49 43.06 34.36 -28.72
CA SER A 49 43.14 32.92 -28.82
C SER A 49 44.13 32.30 -27.84
N LYS A 50 43.86 31.08 -27.37
CA LYS A 50 44.83 29.99 -27.38
C LYS A 50 44.17 28.62 -27.18
N GLU A 51 44.53 27.72 -28.08
CA GLU A 51 44.08 26.34 -28.18
C GLU A 51 44.70 25.42 -27.11
N ASN A 52 44.03 24.27 -26.98
CA ASN A 52 44.53 22.92 -26.67
C ASN A 52 44.60 22.44 -25.21
N GLY A 53 43.69 21.49 -24.94
CA GLY A 53 43.79 20.51 -23.86
C GLY A 53 42.44 19.82 -23.60
N MET A 54 42.01 18.91 -24.48
CA MET A 54 40.90 17.99 -24.20
C MET A 54 41.28 17.09 -23.01
N PHE A 55 40.79 17.40 -21.81
CA PHE A 55 40.73 16.46 -20.71
C PHE A 55 39.37 15.75 -20.74
N SER A 56 39.37 14.42 -20.60
CA SER A 56 38.11 13.67 -20.56
C SER A 56 37.38 13.98 -19.25
N LEU A 57 36.07 14.19 -19.33
CA LEU A 57 35.17 14.41 -18.19
C LEU A 57 35.32 13.35 -17.07
N ALA A 58 35.77 12.15 -17.43
CA ALA A 58 36.04 11.06 -16.49
C ALA A 58 37.28 11.28 -15.61
N GLY A 59 38.25 12.08 -16.06
CA GLY A 59 39.44 12.45 -15.27
C GLY A 59 39.15 13.54 -14.25
N GLU A 60 38.36 14.55 -14.63
CA GLU A 60 37.95 15.62 -13.72
C GLU A 60 36.98 15.14 -12.64
N LEU A 61 36.09 14.18 -12.97
CA LEU A 61 35.23 13.51 -12.00
C LEU A 61 36.00 12.61 -11.03
N ALA A 62 37.17 12.08 -11.41
CA ALA A 62 38.01 11.27 -10.54
C ALA A 62 38.79 12.14 -9.53
N CYS A 63 39.26 13.32 -9.94
CA CYS A 63 39.95 14.25 -9.04
C CYS A 63 39.00 14.93 -8.03
N LEU A 64 37.73 15.18 -8.40
CA LEU A 64 36.72 15.73 -7.50
C LEU A 64 36.35 14.81 -6.32
N VAL A 65 36.71 13.53 -6.35
CA VAL A 65 36.48 12.58 -5.25
C VAL A 65 37.66 12.53 -4.26
N GLU A 66 38.84 13.02 -4.65
CA GLU A 66 40.06 12.94 -3.82
C GLU A 66 40.46 14.26 -3.14
N GLU A 67 39.92 15.42 -3.54
CA GLU A 67 40.23 16.74 -2.94
C GLU A 67 39.06 17.39 -2.20
N SER A 68 38.42 16.67 -1.27
CA SER A 68 37.57 17.29 -0.24
C SER A 68 38.10 16.98 1.17
N CYS A 69 39.33 17.41 1.44
CA CYS A 69 39.87 17.56 2.78
C CYS A 69 40.17 19.05 3.00
N HIS A 70 39.46 19.64 3.97
CA HIS A 70 39.62 21.00 4.51
C HIS A 70 38.99 22.17 3.74
N VAL A 71 37.66 22.31 3.88
CA VAL A 71 37.02 23.61 4.07
C VAL A 71 35.97 23.46 5.18
N VAL A 72 36.08 24.28 6.22
CA VAL A 72 35.11 24.40 7.32
C VAL A 72 33.97 25.26 6.79
N ASP A 73 32.98 24.63 6.17
CA ASP A 73 31.70 25.25 5.81
C ASP A 73 30.57 24.56 6.59
N ASP A 74 29.64 25.34 7.12
CA ASP A 74 28.50 24.94 7.95
C ASP A 74 27.84 23.63 7.48
N ILE A 75 28.22 22.51 8.12
CA ILE A 75 27.75 21.18 7.77
C ILE A 75 26.30 21.06 8.24
N LYS A 76 25.36 21.11 7.29
CA LYS A 76 23.99 20.63 7.51
C LYS A 76 24.08 19.25 8.19
N PRO A 77 23.44 19.03 9.35
CA PRO A 77 23.60 17.79 10.10
C PRO A 77 23.22 16.60 9.22
N ARG A 78 24.15 15.64 9.08
CA ARG A 78 23.94 14.44 8.24
C ARG A 78 22.66 13.73 8.66
N SER A 79 21.88 13.31 7.68
CA SER A 79 20.67 12.52 7.95
C SER A 79 21.04 11.16 8.57
N ARG A 80 20.11 10.57 9.29
CA ARG A 80 20.25 9.22 9.87
C ARG A 80 20.68 8.18 8.83
N MET A 81 20.16 8.29 7.61
CA MET A 81 20.49 7.36 6.52
C MET A 81 21.87 7.63 5.92
N GLU A 82 22.28 8.88 5.80
CA GLU A 82 23.64 9.24 5.37
C GLU A 82 24.68 8.72 6.36
N LEU A 83 24.42 8.85 7.66
CA LEU A 83 25.26 8.26 8.69
C LEU A 83 25.36 6.75 8.54
N LYS A 84 24.22 6.05 8.42
CA LYS A 84 24.20 4.59 8.22
C LYS A 84 25.01 4.17 6.99
N ARG A 85 24.77 4.82 5.84
CA ARG A 85 25.52 4.55 4.61
C ARG A 85 27.02 4.78 4.79
N SER A 86 27.41 5.81 5.54
CA SER A 86 28.83 6.05 5.83
C SER A 86 29.47 4.91 6.64
N LEU A 87 28.75 4.35 7.62
CA LEU A 87 29.21 3.19 8.41
C LEU A 87 29.32 1.93 7.54
N GLU A 88 28.29 1.63 6.75
CA GLU A 88 28.29 0.51 5.81
C GLU A 88 29.39 0.65 4.75
N LEU A 89 29.71 1.88 4.31
CA LEU A 89 30.80 2.15 3.38
C LEU A 89 32.17 1.85 4.00
N ARG A 90 32.37 2.14 5.29
CA ARG A 90 33.62 1.76 6.00
C ARG A 90 33.80 0.24 6.02
N LEU A 91 32.74 -0.51 6.36
CA LEU A 91 32.77 -1.97 6.30
C LEU A 91 33.00 -2.48 4.88
N LYS A 92 32.33 -1.89 3.88
CA LYS A 92 32.49 -2.26 2.47
C LYS A 92 33.93 -2.11 1.99
N LYS A 93 34.66 -1.09 2.44
CA LYS A 93 36.10 -0.95 2.15
C LYS A 93 36.90 -2.13 2.72
N ARG A 94 36.72 -2.43 4.01
CA ARG A 94 37.39 -3.57 4.69
C ARG A 94 37.08 -4.93 4.05
N VAL A 95 35.84 -5.14 3.60
CA VAL A 95 35.44 -6.39 2.90
C VAL A 95 36.13 -6.49 1.54
N LYS A 96 36.18 -5.41 0.77
CA LYS A 96 36.82 -5.39 -0.54
C LYS A 96 38.33 -5.62 -0.48
N GLU A 97 38.99 -5.19 0.60
CA GLU A 97 40.41 -5.50 0.84
C GLU A 97 40.69 -7.00 0.97
N GLN A 98 39.67 -7.81 1.29
CA GLN A 98 39.80 -9.27 1.39
C GLN A 98 39.41 -10.01 0.10
N TYR A 99 39.18 -9.28 -1.00
CA TYR A 99 38.86 -9.88 -2.29
C TYR A 99 40.13 -10.21 -3.07
N ASN A 100 40.45 -11.49 -3.20
CA ASN A 100 41.63 -11.99 -3.89
C ASN A 100 41.26 -13.17 -4.79
N ASN A 101 41.87 -13.27 -5.99
CA ASN A 101 41.69 -14.40 -6.92
C ASN A 101 40.22 -14.74 -7.25
N GLY A 102 39.33 -13.74 -7.30
CA GLY A 102 37.92 -13.94 -7.64
C GLY A 102 37.02 -14.37 -6.47
N LYS A 103 37.58 -14.55 -5.26
CA LYS A 103 36.85 -14.93 -4.05
C LYS A 103 37.17 -14.00 -2.87
N PHE A 104 36.32 -14.04 -1.85
CA PHE A 104 36.56 -13.34 -0.58
C PHE A 104 37.08 -14.32 0.46
N SER A 105 38.20 -14.02 1.10
CA SER A 105 38.82 -14.89 2.11
C SER A 105 38.89 -14.22 3.49
N ASP A 106 39.00 -15.00 4.57
CA ASP A 106 39.24 -14.50 5.94
C ASP A 106 38.27 -13.40 6.45
N LEU A 107 37.03 -13.39 5.98
CA LEU A 107 36.01 -12.37 6.32
C LEU A 107 35.68 -12.37 7.83
N LEU A 108 35.56 -13.54 8.46
CA LEU A 108 35.25 -13.62 9.89
C LEU A 108 36.38 -13.01 10.72
N LYS A 109 37.61 -13.48 10.54
CA LYS A 109 38.75 -13.10 11.37
C LYS A 109 39.29 -11.70 11.06
N LYS A 110 39.40 -11.32 9.79
CA LYS A 110 40.02 -10.04 9.39
C LYS A 110 39.03 -8.90 9.23
N VAL A 111 37.72 -9.17 9.10
CA VAL A 111 36.72 -8.12 8.91
C VAL A 111 35.74 -8.05 10.08
N ILE A 112 35.03 -9.15 10.37
CA ILE A 112 33.95 -9.18 11.37
C ILE A 112 34.50 -9.08 12.79
N ALA A 113 35.54 -9.86 13.10
CA ALA A 113 36.18 -9.92 14.42
C ALA A 113 37.12 -8.72 14.72
N LYS A 114 36.78 -7.54 14.19
CA LYS A 114 37.45 -6.27 14.50
C LYS A 114 36.55 -5.42 15.41
N PRO A 115 37.04 -4.87 16.52
CA PRO A 115 36.24 -4.04 17.42
C PRO A 115 35.57 -2.86 16.72
N GLU A 116 36.25 -2.25 15.74
CA GLU A 116 35.70 -1.13 14.97
C GLU A 116 34.55 -1.57 14.07
N THR A 117 34.64 -2.75 13.46
CA THR A 117 33.56 -3.33 12.64
C THR A 117 32.34 -3.64 13.48
N LEU A 118 32.53 -4.20 14.67
CA LEU A 118 31.44 -4.50 15.59
C LEU A 118 30.78 -3.22 16.12
N ARG A 119 31.57 -2.17 16.38
CA ARG A 119 31.04 -0.85 16.75
C ARG A 119 30.22 -0.22 15.61
N ASP A 120 30.75 -0.25 14.39
CA ASP A 120 30.04 0.23 13.19
C ASP A 120 28.70 -0.51 12.98
N ALA A 121 28.69 -1.84 13.17
CA ALA A 121 27.49 -2.65 13.08
C ALA A 121 26.49 -2.33 14.21
N TYR A 122 26.97 -2.12 15.43
CA TYR A 122 26.12 -1.70 16.55
C TYR A 122 25.50 -0.32 16.32
N ASP A 123 26.27 0.64 15.79
CA ASP A 123 25.75 1.96 15.45
C ASP A 123 24.73 1.88 14.29
N CYS A 124 24.89 0.95 13.34
CA CYS A 124 23.84 0.67 12.36
C CYS A 124 22.54 0.17 13.02
N ILE A 125 22.63 -0.70 14.04
CA ILE A 125 21.46 -1.17 14.81
C ILE A 125 20.81 0.01 15.56
N ARG A 126 21.61 0.87 16.21
CA ARG A 126 21.11 2.05 16.94
C ARG A 126 20.42 3.04 16.02
N LEU A 127 21.06 3.35 14.88
CA LEU A 127 20.44 4.17 13.85
C LEU A 127 19.14 3.52 13.40
N ASN A 128 19.10 2.23 13.04
CA ASN A 128 17.85 1.54 12.67
C ASN A 128 16.77 1.57 13.77
N SER A 129 17.18 1.69 15.03
CA SER A 129 16.33 1.76 16.21
C SER A 129 15.97 3.18 16.66
N ASN A 130 16.30 4.20 15.85
CA ASN A 130 16.09 5.63 16.15
C ASN A 130 16.82 6.13 17.42
N VAL A 131 17.95 5.50 17.77
CA VAL A 131 18.80 5.90 18.88
C VAL A 131 19.98 6.71 18.33
N SER A 132 20.26 7.88 18.95
CA SER A 132 21.41 8.70 18.55
C SER A 132 22.73 7.99 18.82
N ILE A 133 23.71 8.08 17.90
CA ILE A 133 25.05 7.51 18.07
C ILE A 133 25.86 8.27 19.14
N THR A 134 25.51 9.53 19.42
CA THR A 134 26.25 10.40 20.35
C THR A 134 26.14 9.97 21.81
N GLU A 135 25.17 9.12 22.16
CA GLU A 135 25.10 8.53 23.50
C GLU A 135 26.18 7.44 23.66
N GLY A 136 26.74 7.26 24.86
CA GLY A 136 27.79 6.26 25.10
C GLY A 136 27.36 4.86 24.66
N ASN A 137 28.31 4.04 24.18
CA ASN A 137 28.07 2.72 23.56
C ASN A 137 27.42 1.66 24.48
N GLY A 138 27.00 2.03 25.69
CA GLY A 138 26.45 1.13 26.69
C GLY A 138 27.47 0.12 27.21
N SER A 139 26.97 -1.05 27.62
CA SER A 139 27.74 -2.13 28.27
C SER A 139 28.36 -3.15 27.28
N VAL A 140 28.37 -2.88 25.97
CA VAL A 140 28.82 -3.87 24.98
C VAL A 140 30.35 -3.87 24.90
N ALA A 141 30.97 -4.97 25.32
CA ALA A 141 32.43 -5.17 25.26
C ALA A 141 32.86 -5.66 23.86
N PHE A 142 33.03 -4.73 22.91
CA PHE A 142 33.39 -5.06 21.52
C PHE A 142 34.72 -5.81 21.40
N ASP A 143 35.71 -5.46 22.23
CA ASP A 143 37.02 -6.10 22.21
C ASP A 143 36.93 -7.57 22.63
N SER A 144 36.18 -7.87 23.69
CA SER A 144 35.92 -9.25 24.12
C SER A 144 35.16 -10.06 23.07
N ILE A 145 34.16 -9.47 22.41
CA ILE A 145 33.44 -10.15 21.31
C ILE A 145 34.40 -10.43 20.14
N ALA A 146 35.26 -9.48 19.79
CA ALA A 146 36.25 -9.63 18.72
C ALA A 146 37.28 -10.73 19.02
N GLU A 147 37.75 -10.82 20.27
CA GLU A 147 38.66 -11.88 20.73
C GLU A 147 37.98 -13.26 20.72
N GLU A 148 36.75 -13.37 21.24
CA GLU A 148 35.94 -14.60 21.21
C GLU A 148 35.73 -15.09 19.77
N LEU A 149 35.43 -14.19 18.83
CA LEU A 149 35.26 -14.53 17.41
C LEU A 149 36.57 -14.93 16.74
N SER A 150 37.67 -14.21 17.01
CA SER A 150 38.98 -14.47 16.41
C SER A 150 39.60 -15.79 16.87
N SER A 151 39.33 -16.19 18.11
CA SER A 151 39.78 -17.44 18.71
C SER A 151 38.86 -18.63 18.42
N GLY A 152 37.65 -18.38 17.90
CA GLY A 152 36.62 -19.41 17.72
C GLY A 152 35.90 -19.83 19.01
N ALA A 153 36.12 -19.12 20.12
CA ALA A 153 35.51 -19.39 21.43
C ALA A 153 34.12 -18.76 21.60
N PHE A 154 33.63 -17.97 20.64
CA PHE A 154 32.30 -17.36 20.69
C PHE A 154 31.20 -18.43 20.63
N ASP A 155 30.63 -18.78 21.78
CA ASP A 155 29.50 -19.70 21.87
C ASP A 155 28.20 -19.01 21.46
N VAL A 156 27.64 -19.42 20.32
CA VAL A 156 26.38 -18.89 19.81
C VAL A 156 25.21 -19.22 20.74
N THR A 157 25.18 -20.42 21.33
CA THR A 157 24.01 -20.92 22.07
C THR A 157 23.77 -20.11 23.33
N SER A 158 24.83 -19.81 24.10
CA SER A 158 24.74 -18.93 25.28
C SER A 158 24.36 -17.49 24.96
N LYS A 159 24.50 -17.06 23.69
CA LYS A 159 24.16 -15.72 23.22
C LYS A 159 22.77 -15.68 22.55
N THR A 160 21.89 -16.62 22.90
CA THR A 160 20.49 -16.66 22.46
C THR A 160 19.50 -16.50 23.63
N PHE A 161 18.26 -16.18 23.28
CA PHE A 161 17.14 -16.08 24.21
C PHE A 161 15.90 -16.75 23.58
N SER A 162 15.30 -17.71 24.28
CA SER A 162 14.18 -18.50 23.76
C SER A 162 12.81 -18.04 24.31
N LEU A 163 11.84 -17.97 23.42
CA LEU A 163 10.45 -17.61 23.71
C LEU A 163 9.54 -18.76 23.32
N VAL A 164 8.86 -19.34 24.29
CA VAL A 164 7.87 -20.41 24.07
C VAL A 164 6.46 -19.82 23.89
N ALA A 165 5.71 -20.28 22.90
CA ALA A 165 4.31 -19.92 22.73
C ALA A 165 3.47 -20.33 23.95
N ARG A 166 2.55 -19.45 24.35
CA ARG A 166 1.61 -19.69 25.45
C ARG A 166 0.35 -20.46 25.02
N ASP A 167 0.27 -20.84 23.75
CA ASP A 167 -0.85 -21.59 23.21
C ASP A 167 -0.54 -23.10 23.11
N LYS A 168 -1.48 -23.86 22.52
CA LYS A 168 -1.34 -25.32 22.38
C LYS A 168 -0.17 -25.73 21.46
N SER A 169 0.32 -24.85 20.59
CA SER A 169 1.39 -25.17 19.63
C SER A 169 2.74 -25.37 20.31
N LYS A 170 2.97 -24.70 21.46
CA LYS A 170 4.27 -24.64 22.16
C LYS A 170 5.45 -24.32 21.23
N GLU A 171 5.22 -23.55 20.18
CA GLU A 171 6.26 -23.15 19.23
C GLU A 171 7.34 -22.32 19.93
N VAL A 172 8.61 -22.61 19.65
CA VAL A 172 9.76 -21.94 20.26
C VAL A 172 10.39 -21.00 19.25
N LEU A 173 10.47 -19.72 19.59
CA LEU A 173 11.18 -18.69 18.85
C LEU A 173 12.49 -18.37 19.56
N VAL A 174 13.62 -18.59 18.91
CA VAL A 174 14.94 -18.28 19.47
C VAL A 174 15.44 -16.96 18.88
N LEU A 175 15.81 -16.01 19.73
CA LEU A 175 16.24 -14.66 19.35
C LEU A 175 17.71 -14.44 19.75
N PRO A 176 18.50 -13.69 18.97
CA PRO A 176 19.85 -13.32 19.36
C PRO A 176 19.81 -12.24 20.44
N ILE A 177 20.68 -12.34 21.46
CA ILE A 177 20.94 -11.21 22.36
C ILE A 177 21.79 -10.15 21.63
N VAL A 178 21.95 -8.97 22.24
CA VAL A 178 22.66 -7.83 21.62
C VAL A 178 24.03 -8.21 21.04
N ALA A 179 24.85 -8.97 21.77
CA ALA A 179 26.18 -9.39 21.31
C ALA A 179 26.12 -10.15 19.97
N LEU A 180 25.33 -11.22 19.90
CA LEU A 180 25.16 -12.01 18.68
C LEU A 180 24.47 -11.21 17.57
N LYS A 181 23.57 -10.30 17.92
CA LYS A 181 22.88 -9.44 16.97
C LYS A 181 23.81 -8.44 16.28
N VAL A 182 24.79 -7.90 17.01
CA VAL A 182 25.88 -7.07 16.43
C VAL A 182 26.69 -7.89 15.43
N VAL A 183 27.04 -9.14 15.78
CA VAL A 183 27.75 -10.04 14.86
C VAL A 183 26.91 -10.36 13.63
N GLN A 184 25.61 -10.62 13.79
CA GLN A 184 24.70 -10.83 12.67
C GLN A 184 24.58 -9.60 11.76
N GLU A 185 24.56 -8.38 12.31
CA GLU A 185 24.54 -7.16 11.49
C GLU A 185 25.85 -6.97 10.73
N ALA A 186 27.00 -7.27 11.36
CA ALA A 186 28.28 -7.26 10.66
C ALA A 186 28.30 -8.28 9.51
N ILE A 187 27.84 -9.52 9.76
CA ILE A 187 27.71 -10.56 8.72
C ILE A 187 26.76 -10.10 7.61
N ARG A 188 25.61 -9.48 7.95
CA ARG A 188 24.66 -8.96 6.96
C ARG A 188 25.35 -8.01 5.98
N ILE A 189 26.07 -7.02 6.50
CA ILE A 189 26.78 -6.02 5.68
C ILE A 189 27.84 -6.69 4.82
N VAL A 190 28.62 -7.64 5.38
CA VAL A 190 29.61 -8.42 4.63
C VAL A 190 28.96 -9.16 3.47
N LEU A 191 27.89 -9.91 3.72
CA LEU A 191 27.19 -10.68 2.69
C LEU A 191 26.57 -9.78 1.62
N GLU A 192 26.00 -8.65 2.01
CA GLU A 192 25.47 -7.68 1.04
C GLU A 192 26.57 -7.13 0.12
N VAL A 193 27.78 -6.89 0.63
CA VAL A 193 28.91 -6.43 -0.20
C VAL A 193 29.35 -7.51 -1.20
N VAL A 194 29.38 -8.78 -0.78
CA VAL A 194 29.78 -9.92 -1.61
C VAL A 194 28.74 -10.21 -2.71
N PHE A 195 27.46 -10.28 -2.36
CA PHE A 195 26.42 -10.81 -3.26
C PHE A 195 25.61 -9.74 -3.99
N SER A 196 25.35 -8.56 -3.39
CA SER A 196 24.45 -7.55 -4.00
C SER A 196 24.82 -7.09 -5.41
N PRO A 197 26.12 -6.95 -5.78
CA PRO A 197 26.51 -6.57 -7.14
C PRO A 197 26.10 -7.59 -8.21
N HIS A 198 25.94 -8.85 -7.81
CA HIS A 198 25.73 -9.98 -8.72
C HIS A 198 24.25 -10.35 -8.87
N PHE A 199 23.40 -9.93 -7.93
CA PHE A 199 21.98 -10.28 -7.95
C PHE A 199 21.29 -9.85 -9.25
N SER A 200 20.48 -10.76 -9.78
CA SER A 200 19.68 -10.58 -10.99
C SER A 200 18.89 -9.26 -11.05
N LYS A 201 18.66 -8.76 -12.26
CA LYS A 201 17.83 -7.56 -12.48
C LYS A 201 16.35 -7.78 -12.12
N ILE A 202 15.86 -9.02 -12.18
CA ILE A 202 14.47 -9.36 -11.83
C ILE A 202 14.21 -9.33 -10.31
N SER A 203 15.26 -9.30 -9.50
CA SER A 203 15.17 -9.23 -8.05
C SER A 203 15.11 -7.78 -7.56
N HIS A 204 13.95 -7.40 -7.03
CA HIS A 204 13.63 -6.06 -6.55
C HIS A 204 13.74 -5.89 -5.04
N SER A 205 14.14 -6.91 -4.30
CA SER A 205 13.98 -6.91 -2.83
C SER A 205 15.21 -6.52 -2.04
N CYS A 206 15.03 -5.52 -1.16
CA CYS A 206 16.02 -5.10 -0.17
C CYS A 206 17.40 -4.83 -0.77
N ARG A 207 17.42 -4.04 -1.85
CA ARG A 207 18.63 -3.52 -2.46
C ARG A 207 18.54 -2.01 -2.47
N SER A 208 19.67 -1.32 -2.41
CA SER A 208 19.68 0.14 -2.54
C SER A 208 18.98 0.55 -3.84
N GLY A 209 18.01 1.46 -3.74
CA GLY A 209 17.17 1.90 -4.86
C GLY A 209 16.19 0.86 -5.43
N ARG A 210 16.05 -0.35 -4.85
CA ARG A 210 15.03 -1.33 -5.26
C ARG A 210 14.21 -1.83 -4.07
N GLY A 211 12.90 -1.71 -4.21
CA GLY A 211 11.94 -2.16 -3.22
C GLY A 211 10.60 -2.49 -3.87
N ARG A 212 9.55 -2.56 -3.05
CA ARG A 212 8.19 -2.86 -3.49
C ARG A 212 7.71 -1.92 -4.60
N ALA A 213 7.91 -0.61 -4.41
CA ALA A 213 7.47 0.39 -5.38
C ALA A 213 8.18 0.21 -6.74
N SER A 214 9.47 -0.16 -6.73
CA SER A 214 10.20 -0.43 -7.98
C SER A 214 9.74 -1.73 -8.65
N ALA A 215 9.37 -2.76 -7.87
CA ALA A 215 8.78 -3.99 -8.39
C ALA A 215 7.42 -3.72 -9.07
N LEU A 216 6.53 -2.98 -8.41
CA LEU A 216 5.23 -2.58 -8.97
C LEU A 216 5.38 -1.67 -10.18
N LYS A 217 6.34 -0.75 -10.17
CA LYS A 217 6.68 0.10 -11.32
C LYS A 217 7.21 -0.73 -12.50
N TYR A 218 8.02 -1.75 -12.23
CA TYR A 218 8.49 -2.68 -13.26
C TYR A 218 7.32 -3.47 -13.87
N ILE A 219 6.42 -4.02 -13.03
CA ILE A 219 5.24 -4.75 -13.51
C ILE A 219 4.34 -3.85 -14.37
N SER A 220 4.09 -2.61 -13.93
CA SER A 220 3.18 -1.70 -14.63
C SER A 220 3.76 -1.08 -15.90
N ASN A 221 5.03 -0.68 -15.90
CA ASN A 221 5.60 0.09 -17.01
C ASN A 221 6.46 -0.73 -17.96
N ASN A 222 7.13 -1.79 -17.49
CA ASN A 222 8.13 -2.51 -18.27
C ASN A 222 7.58 -3.80 -18.88
N ILE A 223 6.54 -4.38 -18.28
CA ILE A 223 5.88 -5.58 -18.80
C ILE A 223 4.79 -5.13 -19.77
N SER A 224 5.04 -5.31 -21.06
CA SER A 224 4.14 -4.96 -22.16
C SER A 224 3.73 -6.22 -22.91
N HIS A 225 2.50 -6.24 -23.44
CA HIS A 225 1.94 -7.34 -24.23
C HIS A 225 2.04 -8.69 -23.51
N SER A 226 1.10 -8.97 -22.60
CA SER A 226 1.06 -10.25 -21.90
C SER A 226 -0.30 -10.92 -22.04
N ASP A 227 -0.25 -12.21 -22.38
CA ASP A 227 -1.42 -13.05 -22.64
C ASP A 227 -1.78 -13.87 -21.40
N TRP A 228 -0.76 -14.35 -20.68
CA TRP A 228 -0.90 -15.19 -19.49
C TRP A 228 -0.09 -14.62 -18.33
N CYS A 229 -0.67 -14.64 -17.13
CA CYS A 229 0.04 -14.28 -15.90
C CYS A 229 -0.27 -15.28 -14.79
N PHE A 230 0.71 -15.45 -13.89
CA PHE A 230 0.57 -16.24 -12.69
C PHE A 230 1.54 -15.77 -11.62
N THR A 231 1.23 -16.10 -10.37
CA THR A 231 2.15 -15.94 -9.24
C THR A 231 2.56 -17.30 -8.70
N LEU A 232 3.78 -17.38 -8.21
CA LEU A 232 4.23 -18.51 -7.40
C LEU A 232 4.43 -18.02 -5.97
N SER A 233 3.85 -18.76 -5.02
CA SER A 233 3.97 -18.52 -3.59
C SER A 233 4.62 -19.74 -2.94
N LEU A 234 5.82 -19.52 -2.42
CA LEU A 234 6.63 -20.54 -1.75
C LEU A 234 6.10 -20.79 -0.33
N ASN A 235 6.38 -21.96 0.23
CA ASN A 235 6.17 -22.26 1.65
C ASN A 235 7.19 -23.29 2.14
N LYS A 236 8.08 -22.88 3.04
CA LYS A 236 9.10 -23.78 3.60
C LYS A 236 9.78 -23.11 4.79
N LYS A 237 9.91 -23.81 5.91
CA LYS A 237 10.81 -23.38 7.00
C LYS A 237 12.25 -23.78 6.66
N LEU A 238 13.24 -22.97 7.03
CA LEU A 238 14.65 -23.30 6.85
C LEU A 238 14.95 -24.63 7.56
N ASP A 239 15.40 -25.62 6.78
CA ASP A 239 15.81 -26.93 7.26
C ASP A 239 17.24 -27.23 6.80
N VAL A 240 17.76 -28.40 7.20
CA VAL A 240 19.12 -28.82 6.88
C VAL A 240 19.36 -28.83 5.38
N SER A 241 18.43 -29.35 4.58
CA SER A 241 18.60 -29.48 3.12
C SER A 241 18.72 -28.12 2.42
N VAL A 242 17.87 -27.17 2.79
CA VAL A 242 17.90 -25.81 2.27
C VAL A 242 19.16 -25.08 2.75
N PHE A 243 19.54 -25.27 4.01
CA PHE A 243 20.68 -24.59 4.61
C PHE A 243 22.03 -25.07 4.05
N GLU A 244 22.23 -26.39 3.89
CA GLU A 244 23.44 -26.93 3.25
C GLU A 244 23.60 -26.44 1.81
N ASN A 245 22.49 -26.42 1.06
CA ASN A 245 22.49 -25.91 -0.31
C ASN A 245 22.83 -24.41 -0.34
N LEU A 246 22.29 -23.62 0.58
CA LEU A 246 22.66 -22.20 0.75
C LEU A 246 24.15 -22.02 1.06
N LEU A 247 24.72 -22.82 1.97
CA LEU A 247 26.15 -22.74 2.28
C LEU A 247 27.01 -23.10 1.07
N SER A 248 26.63 -24.12 0.30
CA SER A 248 27.33 -24.49 -0.93
C SER A 248 27.38 -23.32 -1.93
N VAL A 249 26.27 -22.59 -2.11
CA VAL A 249 26.23 -21.37 -2.94
C VAL A 249 27.16 -20.28 -2.38
N MET A 250 27.27 -20.17 -1.06
CA MET A 250 28.14 -19.18 -0.43
C MET A 250 29.63 -19.50 -0.63
N GLU A 251 30.00 -20.78 -0.54
CA GLU A 251 31.38 -21.29 -0.74
C GLU A 251 31.90 -21.09 -2.18
N GLU A 252 31.01 -20.92 -3.16
CA GLU A 252 31.39 -20.54 -4.52
C GLU A 252 32.12 -19.18 -4.55
N LYS A 253 31.78 -18.25 -3.64
CA LYS A 253 32.34 -16.88 -3.59
C LYS A 253 33.16 -16.57 -2.34
N ILE A 254 32.96 -17.31 -1.27
CA ILE A 254 33.59 -17.09 0.03
C ILE A 254 34.47 -18.29 0.37
N GLU A 255 35.77 -18.03 0.51
CA GLU A 255 36.77 -18.98 0.97
C GLU A 255 37.13 -18.67 2.43
N ASP A 256 36.20 -18.95 3.33
CA ASP A 256 36.38 -18.76 4.78
C ASP A 256 35.62 -19.84 5.54
N SER A 257 36.31 -20.94 5.85
CA SER A 257 35.74 -22.06 6.60
C SER A 257 35.25 -21.65 7.99
N SER A 258 35.89 -20.67 8.62
CA SER A 258 35.52 -20.20 9.96
C SER A 258 34.16 -19.49 9.91
N LEU A 259 33.91 -18.66 8.89
CA LEU A 259 32.62 -18.03 8.68
C LEU A 259 31.53 -19.07 8.41
N ILE A 260 31.79 -20.07 7.58
CA ILE A 260 30.83 -21.15 7.27
C ILE A 260 30.48 -21.95 8.53
N ILE A 261 31.48 -22.34 9.34
CA ILE A 261 31.27 -23.02 10.63
C ILE A 261 30.44 -22.15 11.58
N PHE A 262 30.69 -20.84 11.62
CA PHE A 262 29.91 -19.91 12.44
C PHE A 262 28.45 -19.77 11.98
N LEU A 263 28.20 -19.80 10.66
CA LEU A 263 26.83 -19.83 10.13
C LEU A 263 26.12 -21.15 10.52
N ARG A 264 26.84 -22.28 10.48
CA ARG A 264 26.33 -23.60 10.93
C ARG A 264 25.95 -23.58 12.40
N SER A 265 26.80 -23.05 13.28
CA SER A 265 26.48 -22.97 14.71
C SER A 265 25.25 -22.07 14.98
N MET A 266 25.05 -20.99 14.20
CA MET A 266 23.81 -20.21 14.26
C MET A 266 22.57 -20.97 13.78
N PHE A 267 22.69 -21.79 12.74
CA PHE A 267 21.60 -22.65 12.31
C PHE A 267 21.24 -23.71 13.37
N GLU A 268 22.24 -24.38 13.95
CA GLU A 268 22.07 -25.37 15.01
C GLU A 268 21.45 -24.77 16.28
N ALA A 269 21.86 -23.57 16.66
CA ALA A 269 21.28 -22.80 17.76
C ALA A 269 19.85 -22.29 17.47
N ARG A 270 19.31 -22.54 16.26
CA ARG A 270 17.98 -22.12 15.79
C ARG A 270 17.76 -20.60 15.80
N VAL A 271 18.83 -19.82 15.77
CA VAL A 271 18.74 -18.34 15.77
C VAL A 271 18.56 -17.77 14.36
N LEU A 272 18.81 -18.57 13.31
CA LEU A 272 18.51 -18.24 11.92
C LEU A 272 17.02 -18.48 11.62
N ASN A 273 16.19 -17.54 12.09
CA ASN A 273 14.77 -17.54 11.81
C ASN A 273 14.53 -17.15 10.34
N LEU A 274 14.37 -18.14 9.46
CA LEU A 274 14.08 -17.95 8.03
C LEU A 274 12.93 -18.87 7.59
N GLU A 275 11.92 -18.28 6.95
CA GLU A 275 10.74 -19.01 6.45
C GLU A 275 10.28 -18.40 5.11
N PHE A 276 10.10 -19.26 4.11
CA PHE A 276 9.45 -18.97 2.84
C PHE A 276 7.94 -19.12 3.03
N GLY A 277 7.14 -18.20 2.50
CA GLY A 277 5.67 -18.24 2.59
C GLY A 277 5.05 -17.88 3.94
N GLY A 278 5.83 -17.91 5.02
CA GLY A 278 5.33 -17.75 6.38
C GLY A 278 4.80 -16.34 6.66
N PHE A 279 5.69 -15.35 6.66
CA PHE A 279 5.41 -14.00 7.19
C PHE A 279 5.52 -12.93 6.11
N PRO A 280 4.75 -11.82 6.21
CA PRO A 280 4.86 -10.78 5.21
C PRO A 280 6.21 -10.09 5.40
N LYS A 281 7.09 -10.23 4.41
CA LYS A 281 8.47 -9.76 4.48
C LYS A 281 8.54 -8.26 4.31
N GLY A 282 9.20 -7.58 5.24
CA GLY A 282 9.16 -6.12 5.33
C GLY A 282 8.45 -5.62 6.60
N HIS A 283 7.92 -6.51 7.44
CA HIS A 283 7.17 -6.14 8.64
C HIS A 283 8.03 -6.08 9.89
N GLY A 284 9.35 -6.33 9.82
CA GLY A 284 10.26 -6.14 10.95
C GLY A 284 9.87 -6.93 12.20
N LEU A 285 9.26 -8.10 12.00
CA LEU A 285 9.02 -9.04 13.08
C LEU A 285 10.36 -9.67 13.50
N PRO A 286 10.53 -10.11 14.77
CA PRO A 286 11.77 -10.73 15.24
C PRO A 286 12.14 -12.00 14.47
N GLN A 287 11.17 -12.66 13.83
CA GLN A 287 11.38 -13.82 12.97
C GLN A 287 11.96 -13.46 11.59
N GLU A 288 11.89 -12.20 11.13
CA GLU A 288 12.67 -11.74 9.98
C GLU A 288 14.11 -11.40 10.43
N GLY A 289 14.79 -12.33 11.10
CA GLY A 289 16.10 -12.09 11.74
C GLY A 289 17.08 -11.34 10.84
N VAL A 290 18.08 -10.68 11.42
CA VAL A 290 18.98 -9.73 10.72
C VAL A 290 19.54 -10.28 9.40
N LEU A 291 19.83 -11.59 9.34
CA LEU A 291 20.36 -12.29 8.16
C LEU A 291 19.30 -12.83 7.18
N SER A 292 18.05 -12.98 7.60
CA SER A 292 17.00 -13.69 6.84
C SER A 292 16.85 -13.18 5.39
N ARG A 293 16.83 -11.86 5.21
CA ARG A 293 16.62 -11.22 3.91
C ARG A 293 17.79 -11.43 2.95
N VAL A 294 19.02 -11.25 3.43
CA VAL A 294 20.22 -11.42 2.60
C VAL A 294 20.40 -12.90 2.24
N LEU A 295 20.24 -13.81 3.21
CA LEU A 295 20.36 -15.26 2.98
C LEU A 295 19.33 -15.76 1.97
N MET A 296 18.08 -15.30 2.07
CA MET A 296 17.04 -15.66 1.12
C MET A 296 17.29 -15.12 -0.29
N ASN A 297 17.80 -13.89 -0.40
CA ASN A 297 18.16 -13.35 -1.71
C ASN A 297 19.33 -14.11 -2.34
N ILE A 298 20.34 -14.50 -1.55
CA ILE A 298 21.42 -15.39 -2.00
C ILE A 298 20.86 -16.71 -2.49
N TYR A 299 19.95 -17.32 -1.72
CA TYR A 299 19.37 -18.60 -2.08
C TYR A 299 18.54 -18.55 -3.37
N LEU A 300 17.66 -17.54 -3.49
CA LEU A 300 16.74 -17.40 -4.62
C LEU A 300 17.40 -16.82 -5.88
N ASP A 301 18.61 -16.28 -5.80
CA ASP A 301 19.37 -15.86 -6.98
C ASP A 301 19.69 -17.05 -7.90
N ARG A 302 19.79 -18.28 -7.34
CA ARG A 302 19.87 -19.52 -8.12
C ARG A 302 18.66 -19.71 -9.02
N PHE A 303 17.45 -19.44 -8.50
CA PHE A 303 16.23 -19.43 -9.30
C PHE A 303 16.25 -18.28 -10.32
N ASP A 304 16.73 -17.10 -9.94
CA ASP A 304 16.77 -15.96 -10.85
C ASP A 304 17.66 -16.24 -12.08
N HIS A 305 18.76 -16.95 -11.91
CA HIS A 305 19.61 -17.42 -13.01
C HIS A 305 18.95 -18.53 -13.83
N GLU A 306 18.28 -19.49 -13.19
CA GLU A 306 17.54 -20.53 -13.93
C GLU A 306 16.37 -19.94 -14.72
N PHE A 307 15.68 -18.94 -14.19
CA PHE A 307 14.65 -18.23 -14.92
C PHE A 307 15.17 -17.65 -16.23
N TYR A 308 16.36 -17.06 -16.24
CA TYR A 308 16.97 -16.59 -17.49
C TYR A 308 17.26 -17.76 -18.45
N ARG A 309 17.64 -18.94 -17.96
CA ARG A 309 17.84 -20.13 -18.81
C ARG A 309 16.52 -20.63 -19.40
N ILE A 310 15.45 -20.67 -18.59
CA ILE A 310 14.09 -21.01 -19.04
C ILE A 310 13.62 -19.99 -20.08
N SER A 311 13.70 -18.68 -19.79
CA SER A 311 13.35 -17.60 -20.71
C SER A 311 14.16 -17.71 -22.01
N MET A 312 15.48 -17.91 -21.96
CA MET A 312 16.29 -18.09 -23.16
C MET A 312 15.86 -19.30 -23.99
N ARG A 313 15.59 -20.45 -23.35
CA ARG A 313 15.14 -21.67 -24.05
C ARG A 313 13.84 -21.41 -24.80
N HIS A 314 12.87 -20.81 -24.13
CA HIS A 314 11.53 -20.57 -24.67
C HIS A 314 11.54 -19.45 -25.72
N GLU A 315 12.24 -18.34 -25.48
CA GLU A 315 12.29 -17.19 -26.40
C GLU A 315 13.17 -17.45 -27.63
N ALA A 316 14.23 -18.27 -27.52
CA ALA A 316 15.11 -18.60 -28.64
C ALA A 316 14.55 -19.72 -29.54
N LEU A 317 13.83 -20.70 -28.96
CA LEU A 317 13.31 -21.87 -29.68
C LEU A 317 11.88 -21.71 -30.23
N GLY A 318 11.24 -20.55 -30.05
CA GLY A 318 9.82 -20.33 -30.34
C GLY A 318 9.34 -20.42 -31.80
N HIS A 319 10.12 -20.98 -32.74
CA HIS A 319 9.65 -21.25 -34.10
C HIS A 319 10.47 -22.37 -34.76
N ASP A 320 10.06 -23.63 -34.55
CA ASP A 320 10.55 -24.79 -35.31
C ASP A 320 9.51 -25.27 -36.35
N VAL A 321 8.57 -24.39 -36.72
CA VAL A 321 7.60 -24.66 -37.79
C VAL A 321 7.86 -23.69 -38.94
N GLN A 322 8.61 -24.18 -39.92
CA GLN A 322 8.63 -23.80 -41.34
C GLN A 322 8.74 -22.30 -41.67
N THR A 323 9.97 -21.84 -41.91
CA THR A 323 10.38 -21.24 -43.20
C THR A 323 11.90 -21.03 -43.17
N GLU A 324 12.60 -21.77 -44.03
CA GLU A 324 13.95 -21.37 -44.45
C GLU A 324 13.78 -20.12 -45.31
N GLU A 325 14.27 -18.98 -44.84
CA GLU A 325 14.89 -17.97 -45.69
C GLU A 325 15.66 -16.97 -44.83
N ASP A 326 16.85 -16.63 -45.32
CA ASP A 326 17.90 -15.89 -44.66
C ASP A 326 17.46 -14.50 -44.19
N SER A 327 17.67 -14.22 -42.89
CA SER A 327 17.68 -12.85 -42.37
C SER A 327 18.65 -12.71 -41.20
N VAL A 328 19.60 -11.81 -41.42
CA VAL A 328 20.86 -11.63 -40.72
C VAL A 328 20.65 -11.01 -39.34
N GLY A 329 20.57 -11.86 -38.32
CA GLY A 329 20.69 -11.45 -36.91
C GLY A 329 20.41 -12.62 -35.98
N SER A 330 21.42 -13.13 -35.26
CA SER A 330 21.17 -14.26 -34.36
C SER A 330 20.13 -13.86 -33.32
N LYS A 331 19.05 -14.66 -33.20
CA LYS A 331 17.97 -14.44 -32.21
C LYS A 331 18.55 -14.28 -30.80
N LEU A 332 19.63 -15.00 -30.51
CA LEU A 332 20.42 -14.87 -29.29
C LEU A 332 21.07 -13.47 -29.12
N ARG A 333 21.70 -12.91 -30.16
CA ARG A 333 22.25 -11.54 -30.14
C ARG A 333 21.15 -10.50 -29.93
N SER A 334 19.96 -10.71 -30.52
CA SER A 334 18.81 -9.83 -30.31
C SER A 334 18.27 -9.90 -28.87
N TRP A 335 18.31 -11.08 -28.25
CA TRP A 335 17.95 -11.25 -26.84
C TRP A 335 18.98 -10.55 -25.93
N PHE A 336 20.28 -10.73 -26.18
CA PHE A 336 21.35 -10.08 -25.39
C PHE A 336 21.29 -8.55 -25.46
N ARG A 337 21.12 -7.95 -26.64
CA ARG A 337 20.98 -6.48 -26.78
C ARG A 337 19.78 -5.93 -25.99
N ARG A 338 18.66 -6.67 -26.00
CA ARG A 338 17.47 -6.31 -25.22
C ARG A 338 17.70 -6.41 -23.72
N GLN A 339 18.37 -7.46 -23.24
CA GLN A 339 18.73 -7.58 -21.81
C GLN A 339 19.77 -6.54 -21.35
N ALA A 340 20.59 -6.05 -22.28
CA ALA A 340 21.51 -4.94 -22.06
C ALA A 340 20.80 -3.57 -21.96
N GLY A 341 19.57 -3.45 -22.46
CA GLY A 341 18.78 -2.21 -22.40
C GLY A 341 19.05 -1.23 -23.54
N GLU A 342 19.65 -1.69 -24.65
CA GLU A 342 19.80 -0.87 -25.86
C GLU A 342 18.43 -0.67 -26.52
N GLN A 343 18.01 0.59 -26.68
CA GLN A 343 16.81 0.93 -27.44
C GLN A 343 17.12 0.85 -28.94
N ASP A 344 16.51 -0.09 -29.64
CA ASP A 344 16.62 -0.18 -31.09
C ASP A 344 16.01 1.09 -31.74
N LEU A 345 16.86 1.90 -32.36
CA LEU A 345 16.49 2.86 -33.37
C LEU A 345 15.84 2.10 -34.54
N LYS A 346 14.53 2.29 -34.71
CA LYS A 346 13.74 2.06 -35.93
C LYS A 346 14.18 0.85 -36.79
N SER A 347 13.66 -0.33 -36.46
CA SER A 347 13.33 -1.32 -37.49
C SER A 347 11.85 -1.69 -37.37
N THR A 348 11.13 -1.59 -38.49
CA THR A 348 9.72 -1.95 -38.61
C THR A 348 9.52 -3.43 -38.25
N PRO A 349 8.63 -3.77 -37.30
CA PRO A 349 8.39 -5.17 -36.96
C PRO A 349 7.35 -5.74 -37.92
N GLU A 350 7.78 -6.61 -38.84
CA GLU A 350 6.88 -7.59 -39.43
C GLU A 350 6.35 -8.52 -38.32
N GLN A 351 5.06 -8.84 -38.45
CA GLN A 351 4.21 -9.51 -37.45
C GLN A 351 4.62 -10.97 -37.23
N ALA A 352 5.59 -11.22 -36.36
CA ALA A 352 5.77 -12.51 -35.70
C ALA A 352 5.45 -12.37 -34.21
N ILE A 353 4.51 -13.18 -33.70
CA ILE A 353 4.20 -13.28 -32.27
C ILE A 353 5.42 -13.89 -31.58
N THR A 354 6.36 -13.06 -31.18
CA THR A 354 7.53 -13.50 -30.41
C THR A 354 7.06 -13.91 -29.03
N LEU A 355 7.27 -15.18 -28.64
CA LEU A 355 7.10 -15.61 -27.25
C LEU A 355 7.99 -14.73 -26.36
N ARG A 356 7.44 -14.16 -25.29
CA ARG A 356 8.17 -13.30 -24.34
C ARG A 356 7.84 -13.68 -22.91
N VAL A 357 8.86 -13.72 -22.06
CA VAL A 357 8.71 -14.13 -20.67
C VAL A 357 9.30 -13.07 -19.75
N TYR A 358 8.47 -12.56 -18.85
CA TYR A 358 8.87 -11.61 -17.82
C TYR A 358 8.70 -12.25 -16.44
N CYS A 359 9.65 -11.98 -15.56
CA CYS A 359 9.56 -12.32 -14.14
C CYS A 359 9.87 -11.08 -13.31
N CYS A 360 9.10 -10.87 -12.25
CA CYS A 360 9.41 -9.92 -11.20
C CYS A 360 9.42 -10.68 -9.87
N ARG A 361 10.58 -10.73 -9.21
CA ARG A 361 10.72 -11.33 -7.90
C ARG A 361 10.81 -10.24 -6.84
N PHE A 362 9.95 -10.35 -5.85
CA PHE A 362 10.11 -9.65 -4.59
C PHE A 362 10.13 -10.68 -3.45
N MET A 363 11.32 -10.92 -2.92
CA MET A 363 11.61 -11.92 -1.90
C MET A 363 11.23 -13.31 -2.44
N ASP A 364 10.24 -13.95 -1.83
CA ASP A 364 9.69 -15.26 -2.17
C ASP A 364 8.37 -15.17 -2.95
N GLU A 365 7.87 -13.97 -3.20
CA GLU A 365 6.73 -13.74 -4.10
C GLU A 365 7.28 -13.50 -5.50
N MET A 366 6.89 -14.37 -6.44
CA MET A 366 7.34 -14.32 -7.82
C MET A 366 6.13 -14.11 -8.74
N PHE A 367 6.20 -13.07 -9.57
CA PHE A 367 5.21 -12.77 -10.59
C PHE A 367 5.76 -13.09 -11.97
N PHE A 368 4.99 -13.83 -12.77
CA PHE A 368 5.33 -14.20 -14.14
C PHE A 368 4.32 -13.63 -15.12
N SER A 369 4.83 -13.21 -16.27
CA SER A 369 4.04 -12.75 -17.39
C SER A 369 4.57 -13.37 -18.68
N VAL A 370 3.70 -14.02 -19.45
CA VAL A 370 4.05 -14.72 -20.68
C VAL A 370 3.20 -14.16 -21.82
N SER A 371 3.86 -13.76 -22.90
CA SER A 371 3.22 -13.51 -24.19
C SER A 371 3.39 -14.74 -25.07
N GLY A 372 2.29 -15.22 -25.66
CA GLY A 372 2.23 -16.35 -26.57
C GLY A 372 1.21 -17.43 -26.15
N PRO A 373 1.35 -18.67 -26.66
CA PRO A 373 0.34 -19.71 -26.46
C PRO A 373 0.26 -20.18 -25.02
N LYS A 374 -0.94 -20.55 -24.56
CA LYS A 374 -1.20 -21.08 -23.22
C LYS A 374 -0.25 -22.22 -22.83
N LYS A 375 0.06 -23.10 -23.80
CA LYS A 375 0.94 -24.24 -23.61
C LYS A 375 2.32 -23.80 -23.12
N ALA A 376 2.92 -22.78 -23.74
CA ALA A 376 4.22 -22.26 -23.30
C ALA A 376 4.16 -21.69 -21.88
N ALA A 377 3.07 -21.01 -21.50
CA ALA A 377 2.90 -20.52 -20.14
C ALA A 377 2.81 -21.66 -19.11
N ILE A 378 2.14 -22.77 -19.45
CA ILE A 378 2.07 -23.98 -18.62
C ILE A 378 3.44 -24.65 -18.52
N ASP A 379 4.18 -24.76 -19.64
CA ASP A 379 5.50 -25.40 -19.68
C ASP A 379 6.52 -24.61 -18.85
N ILE A 380 6.62 -23.29 -19.05
CA ILE A 380 7.48 -22.38 -18.26
C ILE A 380 7.17 -22.51 -16.77
N ARG A 381 5.88 -22.55 -16.43
CA ARG A 381 5.44 -22.72 -15.04
C ARG A 381 5.90 -24.07 -14.48
N SER A 382 5.65 -25.16 -15.20
CA SER A 382 6.04 -26.51 -14.78
C SER A 382 7.54 -26.64 -14.58
N GLU A 383 8.34 -26.06 -15.48
CA GLU A 383 9.81 -26.00 -15.35
C GLU A 383 10.25 -25.19 -14.13
N ALA A 384 9.67 -24.02 -13.91
CA ALA A 384 9.96 -23.20 -12.74
C ALA A 384 9.61 -23.93 -11.43
N ILE A 385 8.42 -24.56 -11.37
CA ILE A 385 7.99 -25.39 -10.24
C ILE A 385 8.94 -26.58 -10.03
N GLY A 386 9.32 -27.26 -11.12
CA GLY A 386 10.24 -28.39 -11.09
C GLY A 386 11.60 -28.02 -10.51
N PHE A 387 12.17 -26.88 -10.93
CA PHE A 387 13.44 -26.40 -10.36
C PHE A 387 13.32 -26.01 -8.89
N LEU A 388 12.27 -25.28 -8.51
CA LEU A 388 12.03 -24.87 -7.12
C LEU A 388 11.94 -26.09 -6.17
N ARG A 389 11.24 -27.15 -6.60
CA ARG A 389 11.10 -28.39 -5.81
C ARG A 389 12.36 -29.24 -5.82
N ASN A 390 12.91 -29.52 -7.00
CA ASN A 390 13.98 -30.51 -7.16
C ASN A 390 15.37 -29.95 -6.82
N SER A 391 15.63 -28.68 -7.15
CA SER A 391 16.95 -28.06 -6.96
C SER A 391 17.03 -27.18 -5.72
N LEU A 392 15.91 -26.55 -5.32
CA LEU A 392 15.86 -25.67 -4.14
C LEU A 392 15.06 -26.24 -2.95
N TYR A 393 14.47 -27.43 -3.06
CA TYR A 393 13.72 -28.07 -1.97
C TYR A 393 12.60 -27.18 -1.38
N LEU A 394 12.01 -26.31 -2.21
CA LEU A 394 10.95 -25.37 -1.82
C LEU A 394 9.57 -25.89 -2.24
N ASP A 395 8.65 -25.95 -1.30
CA ASP A 395 7.25 -26.29 -1.60
C ASP A 395 6.48 -25.07 -2.13
N ILE A 396 5.49 -25.34 -2.97
CA ILE A 396 4.66 -24.32 -3.61
C ILE A 396 3.22 -24.51 -3.17
N THR A 397 2.59 -23.41 -2.75
CA THR A 397 1.24 -23.42 -2.17
C THR A 397 0.13 -23.25 -3.21
N ASP A 398 0.43 -22.59 -4.33
CA ASP A 398 -0.56 -22.27 -5.35
C ASP A 398 -0.28 -23.01 -6.66
N GLU A 399 -1.05 -24.07 -6.90
CA GLU A 399 -1.02 -24.85 -8.13
C GLU A 399 -2.04 -24.39 -9.19
N THR A 400 -2.68 -23.22 -9.02
CA THR A 400 -3.60 -22.66 -10.04
C THR A 400 -2.92 -22.37 -11.37
N ASP A 401 -3.50 -22.87 -12.46
CA ASP A 401 -3.01 -22.65 -13.83
C ASP A 401 -2.83 -21.18 -14.20
N PRO A 402 -1.93 -20.88 -15.17
CA PRO A 402 -1.80 -19.55 -15.73
C PRO A 402 -3.15 -18.97 -16.14
N SER A 403 -3.47 -17.81 -15.59
CA SER A 403 -4.72 -17.10 -15.89
C SER A 403 -4.53 -16.18 -17.09
N PRO A 404 -5.52 -16.03 -17.98
CA PRO A 404 -5.48 -15.02 -19.02
C PRO A 404 -5.38 -13.63 -18.40
N CYS A 405 -4.45 -12.80 -18.89
CA CYS A 405 -4.26 -11.44 -18.39
C CYS A 405 -5.49 -10.54 -18.61
N GLU A 406 -6.41 -10.93 -19.50
CA GLU A 406 -7.66 -10.21 -19.81
C GLU A 406 -8.78 -10.46 -18.77
N ALA A 407 -8.57 -11.37 -17.81
CA ALA A 407 -9.56 -11.63 -16.78
C ALA A 407 -9.80 -10.38 -15.92
N THR A 408 -11.07 -9.95 -15.85
CA THR A 408 -11.54 -8.75 -15.11
C THR A 408 -11.25 -8.80 -13.61
N SER A 409 -10.94 -9.98 -13.06
CA SER A 409 -10.67 -10.19 -11.63
C SER A 409 -9.33 -9.64 -11.15
N GLY A 410 -8.37 -9.37 -12.05
CA GLY A 410 -7.00 -8.93 -11.71
C GLY A 410 -6.17 -9.99 -10.96
N LEU A 411 -4.85 -9.91 -11.03
CA LEU A 411 -3.94 -10.81 -10.33
C LEU A 411 -3.45 -10.18 -9.03
N ARG A 412 -3.39 -10.95 -7.94
CA ARG A 412 -2.91 -10.46 -6.65
C ARG A 412 -1.40 -10.59 -6.57
N VAL A 413 -0.72 -9.46 -6.44
CA VAL A 413 0.74 -9.35 -6.39
C VAL A 413 1.10 -8.29 -5.37
N LEU A 414 2.00 -8.63 -4.44
CA LEU A 414 2.56 -7.73 -3.44
C LEU A 414 1.47 -6.91 -2.75
N GLY A 415 0.50 -7.51 -2.07
CA GLY A 415 -0.48 -6.72 -1.30
C GLY A 415 -1.51 -5.95 -2.16
N THR A 416 -1.42 -6.02 -3.48
CA THR A 416 -2.23 -5.24 -4.43
C THR A 416 -2.85 -6.12 -5.50
N LEU A 417 -3.87 -5.61 -6.16
CA LEU A 417 -4.48 -6.23 -7.33
C LEU A 417 -3.95 -5.52 -8.58
N VAL A 418 -3.26 -6.26 -9.43
CA VAL A 418 -2.76 -5.79 -10.71
C VAL A 418 -3.79 -6.13 -11.78
N ARG A 419 -4.39 -5.11 -12.41
CA ARG A 419 -5.35 -5.26 -13.50
C ARG A 419 -4.73 -4.76 -14.80
N LYS A 420 -4.99 -5.51 -15.87
CA LYS A 420 -4.68 -5.08 -17.24
C LYS A 420 -5.74 -4.05 -17.65
N ASN A 421 -5.28 -2.85 -18.01
CA ASN A 421 -6.11 -1.86 -18.67
C ASN A 421 -5.57 -1.67 -20.09
N VAL A 422 -6.49 -1.64 -21.06
CA VAL A 422 -6.15 -1.13 -22.39
C VAL A 422 -5.87 0.35 -22.23
N ARG A 423 -4.67 0.82 -22.60
CA ARG A 423 -4.33 2.25 -22.52
C ARG A 423 -5.17 2.98 -23.55
N GLU A 424 -6.32 3.47 -23.12
CA GLU A 424 -7.25 4.26 -23.93
C GLU A 424 -6.53 5.49 -24.50
N SER A 425 -6.80 5.81 -25.76
CA SER A 425 -6.33 7.07 -26.36
C SER A 425 -6.89 8.25 -25.55
N PRO A 426 -6.20 9.40 -25.49
CA PRO A 426 -6.71 10.58 -24.79
C PRO A 426 -8.14 10.96 -25.20
N ALA A 427 -8.51 10.70 -26.46
CA ALA A 427 -9.86 10.89 -26.98
C ALA A 427 -10.88 9.89 -26.39
N VAL A 428 -10.55 8.60 -26.33
CA VAL A 428 -11.42 7.58 -25.70
C VAL A 428 -11.58 7.86 -24.19
N LYS A 429 -10.50 8.26 -23.51
CA LYS A 429 -10.56 8.69 -22.10
C LYS A 429 -11.49 9.87 -21.89
N ALA A 430 -11.50 10.84 -22.81
CA ALA A 430 -12.41 11.97 -22.73
C ALA A 430 -13.88 11.53 -22.89
N VAL A 431 -14.16 10.59 -23.79
CA VAL A 431 -15.50 10.01 -23.98
C VAL A 431 -15.95 9.23 -22.74
N HIS A 432 -15.10 8.36 -22.18
CA HIS A 432 -15.41 7.63 -20.95
C HIS A 432 -15.57 8.56 -19.75
N LYS A 433 -14.75 9.62 -19.64
CA LYS A 433 -14.92 10.63 -18.59
C LYS A 433 -16.25 11.37 -18.72
N LEU A 434 -16.65 11.72 -19.94
CA LEU A 434 -17.93 12.36 -20.21
C LEU A 434 -19.11 11.41 -19.92
N LYS A 435 -18.99 10.11 -20.25
CA LYS A 435 -19.93 9.05 -19.89
C LYS A 435 -20.19 9.02 -18.39
N GLU A 436 -19.12 8.97 -17.60
CA GLU A 436 -19.22 8.96 -16.13
C GLU A 436 -19.79 10.27 -15.59
N GLN A 437 -19.43 11.43 -16.15
CA GLN A 437 -20.02 12.71 -15.77
C GLN A 437 -21.52 12.78 -16.05
N VAL A 438 -21.97 12.31 -17.21
CA VAL A 438 -23.40 12.27 -17.56
C VAL A 438 -24.16 11.31 -16.65
N LYS A 439 -23.57 10.15 -16.34
CA LYS A 439 -24.13 9.17 -15.40
C LYS A 439 -24.26 9.73 -13.99
N LEU A 440 -23.22 10.39 -13.48
CA LEU A 440 -23.24 11.05 -12.17
C LEU A 440 -24.28 12.17 -12.13
N PHE A 441 -24.34 13.01 -13.17
CA PHE A 441 -25.33 14.09 -13.27
C PHE A 441 -26.76 13.54 -13.31
N ALA A 442 -27.01 12.47 -14.07
CA ALA A 442 -28.31 11.81 -14.13
C ALA A 442 -28.72 11.26 -12.76
N LEU A 443 -27.81 10.60 -12.06
CA LEU A 443 -28.05 10.06 -10.72
C LEU A 443 -28.35 11.17 -9.71
N GLN A 444 -27.59 12.27 -9.71
CA GLN A 444 -27.86 13.44 -8.87
C GLN A 444 -29.26 14.04 -9.12
N LYS A 445 -29.70 14.11 -10.38
CA LYS A 445 -31.03 14.61 -10.73
C LYS A 445 -32.15 13.63 -10.34
N GLU A 446 -31.92 12.33 -10.46
CA GLU A 446 -32.86 11.29 -10.01
C GLU A 446 -33.01 11.29 -8.48
N GLU A 447 -31.91 11.46 -7.75
CA GLU A 447 -31.91 11.60 -6.29
C GLU A 447 -32.64 12.89 -5.85
N ALA A 448 -32.33 14.04 -6.48
CA ALA A 448 -33.02 15.30 -6.21
C ALA A 448 -34.53 15.22 -6.49
N TRP A 449 -34.93 14.55 -7.58
CA TRP A 449 -36.33 14.27 -7.89
C TRP A 449 -36.99 13.40 -6.82
N THR A 450 -36.31 12.33 -6.39
CA THR A 450 -36.80 11.41 -5.36
C THR A 450 -36.98 12.13 -4.02
N LEU A 451 -35.98 12.88 -3.57
CA LEU A 451 -36.07 13.68 -2.34
C LEU A 451 -37.17 14.75 -2.42
N GLY A 452 -37.29 15.43 -3.56
CA GLY A 452 -38.33 16.43 -3.80
C GLY A 452 -39.73 15.83 -3.73
N THR A 453 -39.96 14.71 -4.42
CA THR A 453 -41.24 14.01 -4.44
C THR A 453 -41.58 13.45 -3.06
N VAL A 454 -40.66 12.80 -2.35
CA VAL A 454 -40.89 12.34 -0.96
C VAL A 454 -41.27 13.49 -0.04
N ARG A 455 -40.57 14.63 -0.13
CA ARG A 455 -40.88 15.82 0.67
C ARG A 455 -42.28 16.36 0.39
N ILE A 456 -42.68 16.42 -0.88
CA ILE A 456 -44.04 16.79 -1.28
C ILE A 456 -45.04 15.78 -0.70
N GLY A 457 -44.75 14.48 -0.78
CA GLY A 457 -45.60 13.41 -0.26
C GLY A 457 -45.84 13.52 1.23
N LYS A 458 -44.78 13.72 2.02
CA LYS A 458 -44.89 13.94 3.47
C LYS A 458 -45.74 15.18 3.79
N LYS A 459 -45.53 16.29 3.07
CA LYS A 459 -46.32 17.51 3.25
C LYS A 459 -47.78 17.33 2.85
N TRP A 460 -48.03 16.61 1.75
CA TRP A 460 -49.37 16.39 1.22
C TRP A 460 -50.18 15.45 2.10
N LEU A 461 -49.58 14.36 2.56
CA LEU A 461 -50.16 13.43 3.53
C LEU A 461 -50.41 14.13 4.88
N GLY A 462 -49.44 14.90 5.37
CA GLY A 462 -49.60 15.70 6.59
C GLY A 462 -50.73 16.74 6.47
N HIS A 463 -50.84 17.44 5.35
CA HIS A 463 -51.93 18.40 5.12
C HIS A 463 -53.29 17.70 4.92
N GLY A 464 -53.33 16.57 4.22
CA GLY A 464 -54.53 15.76 4.01
C GLY A 464 -55.10 15.28 5.34
N LEU A 465 -54.25 14.64 6.17
CA LEU A 465 -54.62 14.14 7.49
C LEU A 465 -55.06 15.25 8.45
N LYS A 466 -54.45 16.45 8.39
CA LYS A 466 -54.89 17.62 9.19
C LYS A 466 -56.31 18.10 8.88
N LYS A 467 -56.84 17.80 7.69
CA LYS A 467 -58.18 18.24 7.26
C LYS A 467 -59.27 17.20 7.47
N VAL A 468 -58.92 15.98 7.87
CA VAL A 468 -59.90 14.94 8.18
C VAL A 468 -60.54 15.24 9.54
N LYS A 469 -61.87 15.34 9.59
CA LYS A 469 -62.59 15.53 10.86
C LYS A 469 -62.83 14.18 11.55
N GLU A 470 -62.85 14.15 12.88
CA GLU A 470 -63.11 12.92 13.66
C GLU A 470 -64.45 12.24 13.30
N SER A 471 -65.45 13.04 12.92
CA SER A 471 -66.75 12.58 12.43
C SER A 471 -66.67 11.83 11.08
N GLU A 472 -65.69 12.14 10.24
CA GLU A 472 -65.50 11.50 8.92
C GLU A 472 -64.77 10.15 9.08
N ILE A 473 -63.95 9.99 10.13
CA ILE A 473 -63.23 8.74 10.44
C ILE A 473 -64.19 7.71 11.07
N LYS A 474 -65.11 8.15 11.94
CA LYS A 474 -66.12 7.27 12.56
C LYS A 474 -67.05 6.58 11.56
N GLY A 475 -67.29 7.19 10.39
CA GLY A 475 -68.13 6.62 9.34
C GLY A 475 -67.40 5.67 8.36
N LEU A 476 -66.06 5.66 8.36
CA LEU A 476 -65.23 4.80 7.51
C LEU A 476 -64.73 3.54 8.23
N ALA A 477 -65.00 3.43 9.52
CA ALA A 477 -64.53 2.33 10.36
C ALA A 477 -65.49 1.14 10.27
N ASP A 478 -65.29 0.27 9.28
CA ASP A 478 -65.65 -1.14 9.49
C ASP A 478 -64.85 -1.65 10.71
N SER A 479 -65.50 -2.44 11.56
CA SER A 479 -64.98 -2.91 12.85
C SER A 479 -63.66 -3.69 12.77
N ASN A 480 -63.27 -4.13 11.56
CA ASN A 480 -62.01 -4.83 11.28
C ASN A 480 -60.94 -3.98 10.57
N SER A 481 -61.19 -2.69 10.30
CA SER A 481 -60.23 -1.84 9.58
C SER A 481 -59.08 -1.34 10.49
N THR A 482 -57.86 -1.26 9.94
CA THR A 482 -56.67 -0.75 10.65
C THR A 482 -56.91 0.64 11.27
N LEU A 483 -57.74 1.48 10.63
CA LEU A 483 -58.13 2.82 11.13
C LEU A 483 -58.90 2.79 12.46
N SER A 484 -59.72 1.76 12.69
CA SER A 484 -60.46 1.56 13.94
C SER A 484 -59.51 1.24 15.10
N GLN A 485 -58.55 0.34 14.88
CA GLN A 485 -57.50 0.01 15.87
C GLN A 485 -56.62 1.22 16.17
N ILE A 486 -56.29 2.02 15.15
CA ILE A 486 -55.46 3.21 15.31
C ILE A 486 -56.16 4.32 16.13
N SER A 487 -57.48 4.45 15.99
CA SER A 487 -58.27 5.40 16.79
C SER A 487 -58.18 5.12 18.30
N SER A 488 -58.03 3.85 18.69
CA SER A 488 -57.92 3.44 20.10
C SER A 488 -56.63 3.88 20.79
N HIS A 489 -55.60 4.27 20.03
CA HIS A 489 -54.31 4.72 20.57
C HIS A 489 -54.27 6.22 20.95
N ARG A 490 -55.38 6.96 20.77
CA ARG A 490 -55.46 8.36 21.18
C ARG A 490 -55.70 8.48 22.68
N LYS A 491 -54.69 8.93 23.42
CA LYS A 491 -54.86 9.27 24.85
C LYS A 491 -55.65 10.58 24.99
N ALA A 492 -56.53 10.66 26.00
CA ALA A 492 -57.25 11.89 26.32
C ALA A 492 -56.25 13.04 26.58
N GLY A 493 -56.45 14.19 25.92
CA GLY A 493 -55.54 15.34 26.00
C GLY A 493 -54.38 15.36 24.99
N MET A 494 -54.26 14.34 24.12
CA MET A 494 -53.23 14.32 23.07
C MET A 494 -53.54 15.36 21.98
N GLU A 495 -52.60 16.28 21.73
CA GLU A 495 -52.71 17.24 20.63
C GLU A 495 -52.90 16.52 19.29
N THR A 496 -53.80 17.05 18.46
CA THR A 496 -54.13 16.47 17.15
C THR A 496 -52.89 16.24 16.30
N ASP A 497 -51.92 17.17 16.31
CA ASP A 497 -50.67 17.05 15.54
C ASP A 497 -49.80 15.86 15.98
N HIS A 498 -49.77 15.56 17.28
CA HIS A 498 -49.04 14.42 17.85
C HIS A 498 -49.72 13.09 17.51
N TRP A 499 -51.06 13.05 17.61
CA TRP A 499 -51.84 11.86 17.24
C TRP A 499 -51.71 11.57 15.74
N TYR A 500 -51.69 12.59 14.89
CA TYR A 500 -51.47 12.44 13.44
C TYR A 500 -50.09 11.88 13.09
N LYS A 501 -49.02 12.27 13.79
CA LYS A 501 -47.68 11.69 13.59
C LYS A 501 -47.66 10.19 13.91
N VAL A 502 -48.38 9.77 14.95
CA VAL A 502 -48.52 8.34 15.32
C VAL A 502 -49.33 7.58 14.26
N LEU A 503 -50.41 8.19 13.76
CA LEU A 503 -51.24 7.66 12.67
C LEU A 503 -50.45 7.43 11.38
N LEU A 504 -49.65 8.42 10.98
CA LEU A 504 -48.77 8.37 9.82
C LEU A 504 -47.75 7.24 9.92
N ARG A 505 -47.15 7.07 11.11
CA ARG A 505 -46.19 5.99 11.38
C ARG A 505 -46.84 4.61 11.27
N ILE A 506 -48.02 4.42 11.89
CA ILE A 506 -48.72 3.13 11.85
C ILE A 506 -49.19 2.81 10.43
N TRP A 507 -49.74 3.79 9.70
CA TRP A 507 -50.14 3.61 8.31
C TRP A 507 -48.94 3.26 7.43
N MET A 508 -47.80 3.93 7.61
CA MET A 508 -46.56 3.58 6.90
C MET A 508 -46.05 2.18 7.26
N GLU A 509 -46.07 1.79 8.54
CA GLU A 509 -45.68 0.44 8.98
C GLU A 509 -46.59 -0.65 8.40
N ASP A 510 -47.89 -0.38 8.25
CA ASP A 510 -48.87 -1.32 7.67
C ASP A 510 -48.71 -1.46 6.16
N VAL A 511 -48.55 -0.34 5.44
CA VAL A 511 -48.29 -0.33 4.00
C VAL A 511 -46.97 -1.02 3.66
N LEU A 512 -45.91 -0.79 4.47
CA LEU A 512 -44.62 -1.48 4.31
C LEU A 512 -44.72 -2.99 4.57
N ARG A 513 -45.67 -3.44 5.40
CA ARG A 513 -45.89 -4.85 5.73
C ARG A 513 -46.68 -5.60 4.65
N THR A 514 -47.53 -4.89 3.89
CA THR A 514 -48.35 -5.48 2.81
C THR A 514 -47.71 -5.37 1.43
N SER A 515 -46.84 -4.41 1.16
CA SER A 515 -46.10 -4.31 -0.10
C SER A 515 -44.77 -5.07 -0.03
N ALA A 516 -44.58 -6.10 -0.86
CA ALA A 516 -43.39 -6.96 -0.89
C ALA A 516 -42.11 -6.20 -1.30
N ASP A 517 -41.38 -5.61 -0.35
CA ASP A 517 -40.08 -4.94 -0.53
C ASP A 517 -40.06 -3.58 -1.25
N ARG A 518 -40.70 -2.53 -0.70
CA ARG A 518 -40.45 -1.14 -1.14
C ARG A 518 -40.38 -0.17 0.04
N SER A 519 -39.39 0.74 0.02
CA SER A 519 -39.13 1.72 1.09
C SER A 519 -40.25 2.78 1.23
N GLU A 520 -40.36 3.41 2.40
CA GLU A 520 -41.28 4.53 2.67
C GLU A 520 -41.18 5.61 1.58
N GLU A 521 -39.95 5.91 1.19
CA GLU A 521 -39.60 6.89 0.16
C GLU A 521 -40.17 6.51 -1.21
N PHE A 522 -40.09 5.23 -1.56
CA PHE A 522 -40.62 4.73 -2.83
C PHE A 522 -42.14 4.93 -2.90
N ILE A 523 -42.87 4.58 -1.84
CA ILE A 523 -44.34 4.67 -1.80
C ILE A 523 -44.78 6.14 -1.91
N LEU A 524 -44.18 7.03 -1.11
CA LEU A 524 -44.49 8.46 -1.13
C LEU A 524 -44.16 9.09 -2.48
N SER A 525 -43.02 8.75 -3.07
CA SER A 525 -42.60 9.28 -4.36
C SER A 525 -43.49 8.76 -5.50
N LYS A 526 -43.58 7.43 -5.66
CA LYS A 526 -44.15 6.77 -6.85
C LYS A 526 -45.65 6.59 -6.83
N HIS A 527 -46.26 6.41 -5.66
CA HIS A 527 -47.68 6.06 -5.59
C HIS A 527 -48.55 7.19 -5.07
N VAL A 528 -47.98 8.09 -4.25
CA VAL A 528 -48.72 9.24 -3.72
C VAL A 528 -48.50 10.47 -4.58
N VAL A 529 -47.24 10.84 -4.82
CA VAL A 529 -46.91 12.17 -5.38
C VAL A 529 -46.84 12.16 -6.89
N GLU A 530 -46.20 11.16 -7.48
CA GLU A 530 -46.02 11.09 -8.92
C GLU A 530 -47.35 11.17 -9.67
N PRO A 531 -48.45 10.46 -9.32
CA PRO A 531 -49.75 10.62 -9.99
C PRO A 531 -50.36 12.02 -9.86
N ALA A 532 -50.02 12.77 -8.80
CA ALA A 532 -50.58 14.08 -8.49
C ALA A 532 -49.80 15.27 -9.09
N ILE A 533 -48.59 15.05 -9.60
CA ILE A 533 -47.76 16.07 -10.26
C ILE A 533 -48.31 16.38 -11.66
N PRO A 534 -48.10 17.60 -12.22
CA PRO A 534 -48.43 17.91 -13.61
C PRO A 534 -47.76 16.94 -14.60
N GLN A 535 -48.52 16.49 -15.60
CA GLN A 535 -48.05 15.52 -16.59
C GLN A 535 -46.78 15.99 -17.32
N GLU A 536 -46.73 17.27 -17.71
CA GLU A 536 -45.58 17.90 -18.37
C GLU A 536 -44.27 17.72 -17.58
N LEU A 537 -44.32 17.83 -16.24
CA LEU A 537 -43.15 17.72 -15.37
C LEU A 537 -42.66 16.27 -15.27
N ARG A 538 -43.59 15.30 -15.17
CA ARG A 538 -43.25 13.88 -15.19
C ARG A 538 -42.62 13.48 -16.51
N ASP A 539 -43.25 13.87 -17.61
CA ASP A 539 -42.81 13.52 -18.95
C ASP A 539 -41.42 14.10 -19.24
N ALA A 540 -41.16 15.34 -18.79
CA ALA A 540 -39.83 15.95 -18.87
C ALA A 540 -38.77 15.17 -18.08
N PHE A 541 -39.09 14.71 -16.86
CA PHE A 541 -38.17 13.92 -16.03
C PHE A 541 -37.86 12.55 -16.66
N TYR A 542 -38.88 11.82 -17.11
CA TYR A 542 -38.67 10.51 -17.76
C TYR A 542 -37.96 10.65 -19.10
N LYS A 543 -38.24 11.71 -19.87
CA LYS A 543 -37.51 12.03 -21.10
C LYS A 543 -36.03 12.30 -20.80
N PHE A 544 -35.72 13.07 -19.75
CA PHE A 544 -34.34 13.27 -19.32
C PHE A 544 -33.66 11.95 -18.94
N ARG A 545 -34.30 11.12 -18.10
CA ARG A 545 -33.77 9.83 -17.66
C ARG A 545 -33.48 8.90 -18.83
N ASN A 546 -34.41 8.79 -19.77
CA ASN A 546 -34.27 7.94 -20.95
C ASN A 546 -33.19 8.46 -21.89
N SER A 547 -33.11 9.79 -22.11
CA SER A 547 -32.05 10.40 -22.92
C SER A 547 -30.66 10.22 -22.29
N ALA A 548 -30.53 10.37 -20.97
CA ALA A 548 -29.27 10.14 -20.27
C ALA A 548 -28.85 8.66 -20.34
N ALA A 549 -29.79 7.73 -20.15
CA ALA A 549 -29.54 6.30 -20.30
C ALA A 549 -29.15 5.93 -21.74
N ALA A 550 -29.81 6.51 -22.74
CA ALA A 550 -29.48 6.33 -24.16
C ALA A 550 -28.09 6.86 -24.50
N TYR A 551 -27.67 8.00 -23.93
CA TYR A 551 -26.33 8.54 -24.11
C TYR A 551 -25.24 7.60 -23.54
N VAL A 552 -25.46 7.07 -22.33
CA VAL A 552 -24.53 6.17 -21.63
C VAL A 552 -24.45 4.77 -22.27
N SER A 553 -25.50 4.34 -22.99
CA SER A 553 -25.54 3.00 -23.61
C SER A 553 -25.24 3.01 -25.11
N SER A 554 -25.82 3.94 -25.87
CA SER A 554 -25.72 3.98 -27.34
C SER A 554 -24.72 5.01 -27.83
N GLU A 555 -24.77 6.24 -27.34
CA GLU A 555 -23.97 7.33 -27.91
C GLU A 555 -22.48 7.18 -27.60
N THR A 556 -22.17 6.75 -26.38
CA THR A 556 -20.79 6.42 -25.97
C THR A 556 -20.23 5.24 -26.75
N ALA A 557 -21.01 4.18 -26.97
CA ALA A 557 -20.60 3.06 -27.81
C ALA A 557 -20.35 3.48 -29.28
N LYS A 558 -21.18 4.37 -29.83
CA LYS A 558 -21.00 4.92 -31.18
C LYS A 558 -19.75 5.81 -31.26
N MET A 559 -19.52 6.65 -30.27
CA MET A 559 -18.34 7.52 -30.22
C MET A 559 -17.05 6.71 -30.01
N GLU A 560 -17.08 5.69 -29.16
CA GLU A 560 -16.00 4.71 -28.99
C GLU A 560 -15.71 3.99 -30.31
N ALA A 561 -16.75 3.54 -31.04
CA ALA A 561 -16.64 2.89 -32.35
C ALA A 561 -16.07 3.81 -33.45
N LEU A 562 -16.36 5.12 -33.40
CA LEU A 562 -15.80 6.11 -34.33
C LEU A 562 -14.34 6.47 -33.99
N LEU A 563 -13.96 6.40 -32.72
CA LEU A 563 -12.60 6.65 -32.25
C LEU A 563 -11.70 5.40 -32.34
N THR A 564 -12.28 4.21 -32.48
CA THR A 564 -11.54 2.98 -32.79
C THR A 564 -11.35 2.89 -34.31
N CYS A 565 -10.14 3.23 -34.76
CA CYS A 565 -9.75 2.99 -36.15
C CYS A 565 -9.77 1.46 -36.43
N PRO A 566 -10.31 0.97 -37.56
CA PRO A 566 -10.20 -0.44 -37.90
C PRO A 566 -8.75 -0.77 -38.29
N ARG A 567 -8.14 -1.70 -37.51
CA ARG A 567 -6.74 -2.19 -37.48
C ARG A 567 -5.86 -1.42 -36.48
N SER A 568 -5.22 -2.01 -35.47
CA SER A 568 -4.91 -3.41 -35.11
C SER A 568 -4.98 -3.61 -33.59
N HIS A 569 -5.01 -4.86 -33.12
CA HIS A 569 -4.82 -5.23 -31.71
C HIS A 569 -3.42 -4.87 -31.14
N ASP A 570 -2.67 -3.93 -31.74
CA ASP A 570 -1.24 -3.64 -31.47
C ASP A 570 -0.99 -2.38 -30.63
N GLY A 571 -1.94 -1.95 -29.79
CA GLY A 571 -1.58 -1.04 -28.70
C GLY A 571 -0.79 -1.82 -27.64
N PRO A 572 0.38 -1.38 -27.16
CA PRO A 572 1.06 -2.04 -26.05
C PRO A 572 0.15 -2.08 -24.84
N VAL A 573 -0.34 -3.29 -24.52
CA VAL A 573 -1.19 -3.49 -23.36
C VAL A 573 -0.31 -3.67 -22.15
N PHE A 574 -0.41 -2.73 -21.22
CA PHE A 574 0.38 -2.68 -19.99
C PHE A 574 -0.49 -3.09 -18.79
N PHE A 575 0.15 -3.55 -17.72
CA PHE A 575 -0.50 -3.66 -16.41
C PHE A 575 -0.73 -2.26 -15.83
N GLY A 576 -1.72 -1.54 -16.36
CA GLY A 576 -1.92 -0.11 -16.08
C GLY A 576 -2.52 0.22 -14.71
N ASP A 577 -3.28 -0.71 -14.11
CA ASP A 577 -4.04 -0.42 -12.88
C ASP A 577 -3.55 -1.28 -11.71
N ILE A 578 -2.77 -0.67 -10.83
CA ILE A 578 -2.51 -1.20 -9.49
C ILE A 578 -3.65 -0.72 -8.60
N VAL A 579 -4.41 -1.66 -8.02
CA VAL A 579 -5.61 -1.40 -7.22
C VAL A 579 -5.40 -1.93 -5.80
N ALA A 580 -5.70 -1.12 -4.79
CA ALA A 580 -5.71 -1.54 -3.40
C ALA A 580 -6.93 -2.46 -3.13
N PRO A 581 -6.77 -3.60 -2.46
CA PRO A 581 -7.86 -4.56 -2.23
C PRO A 581 -8.75 -4.11 -1.06
N THR A 582 -9.65 -3.15 -1.29
CA THR A 582 -10.49 -2.52 -0.26
C THR A 582 -11.34 -3.52 0.54
N ASN A 583 -11.82 -4.58 -0.11
CA ASN A 583 -12.56 -5.65 0.58
C ASN A 583 -11.71 -6.41 1.62
N ALA A 584 -10.42 -6.64 1.35
CA ALA A 584 -9.52 -7.27 2.30
C ALA A 584 -9.20 -6.32 3.47
N ILE A 585 -9.01 -5.04 3.16
CA ILE A 585 -8.76 -3.98 4.15
C ILE A 585 -9.94 -3.85 5.12
N ARG A 586 -11.18 -3.77 4.61
CA ARG A 586 -12.40 -3.70 5.45
C ARG A 586 -12.53 -4.89 6.40
N ARG A 587 -12.30 -6.11 5.92
CA ARG A 587 -12.33 -7.32 6.76
C ARG A 587 -11.28 -7.30 7.87
N ARG A 588 -10.11 -6.70 7.63
CA ARG A 588 -9.06 -6.55 8.64
C ARG A 588 -9.42 -5.48 9.68
N LEU A 589 -9.95 -4.33 9.25
CA LEU A 589 -10.48 -3.33 10.19
C LEU A 589 -11.52 -3.95 11.16
N PHE A 590 -12.37 -4.84 10.63
CA PHE A 590 -13.36 -5.56 11.45
C PHE A 590 -12.66 -6.46 12.48
N ARG A 591 -11.67 -7.25 12.05
CA ARG A 591 -10.88 -8.10 12.95
C ARG A 591 -10.10 -7.32 14.00
N TYR A 592 -9.66 -6.12 13.66
CA TYR A 592 -8.98 -5.21 14.61
C TYR A 592 -9.93 -4.58 15.62
N GLY A 593 -11.24 -4.81 15.49
CA GLY A 593 -12.25 -4.20 16.35
C GLY A 593 -12.47 -2.72 16.07
N LEU A 594 -12.01 -2.21 14.93
CA LEU A 594 -12.15 -0.80 14.54
C LEU A 594 -13.47 -0.54 13.81
N VAL A 595 -14.07 -1.57 13.20
CA VAL A 595 -15.38 -1.47 12.54
C VAL A 595 -16.31 -2.63 12.90
N THR A 596 -17.61 -2.44 12.73
CA THR A 596 -18.65 -3.46 12.85
C THR A 596 -18.69 -4.38 11.63
N THR A 597 -19.50 -5.44 11.69
CA THR A 597 -19.75 -6.35 10.54
C THR A 597 -20.33 -5.62 9.33
N GLU A 598 -21.09 -4.56 9.58
CA GLU A 598 -21.72 -3.69 8.58
C GLU A 598 -20.75 -2.62 8.06
N GLY A 599 -19.55 -2.51 8.65
CA GLY A 599 -18.52 -1.57 8.23
C GLY A 599 -18.69 -0.16 8.81
N TYR A 600 -19.28 -0.01 9.99
CA TYR A 600 -19.32 1.25 10.73
C TYR A 600 -18.19 1.30 11.77
N ALA A 601 -17.60 2.47 12.00
CA ALA A 601 -16.57 2.66 13.02
C ALA A 601 -17.00 2.18 14.42
N ARG A 602 -16.07 1.65 15.21
CA ARG A 602 -16.33 1.15 16.58
C ARG A 602 -15.22 1.60 17.53
N THR A 603 -15.57 1.73 18.80
CA THR A 603 -14.65 1.91 19.92
C THR A 603 -13.70 0.72 20.07
N ASN A 604 -12.38 0.99 20.15
CA ASN A 604 -11.40 -0.05 20.44
C ASN A 604 -11.12 -0.12 21.95
N SER A 605 -11.61 -1.17 22.61
CA SER A 605 -11.46 -1.35 24.06
C SER A 605 -10.02 -1.58 24.52
N MET A 606 -9.14 -2.09 23.65
CA MET A 606 -7.75 -2.43 24.02
C MET A 606 -6.89 -1.18 24.25
N LEU A 607 -7.26 -0.06 23.63
CA LEU A 607 -6.51 1.19 23.68
C LEU A 607 -6.97 2.13 24.81
N LEU A 608 -8.08 1.84 25.50
CA LEU A 608 -8.66 2.73 26.52
C LEU A 608 -7.71 3.05 27.68
N LEU A 609 -6.82 2.12 28.03
CA LEU A 609 -5.83 2.27 29.10
C LEU A 609 -4.58 3.06 28.68
N GLN A 610 -4.40 3.32 27.38
CA GLN A 610 -3.28 4.10 26.86
C GLN A 610 -3.52 5.60 27.06
N ASP A 611 -2.47 6.40 27.12
CA ASP A 611 -2.59 7.86 27.17
C ASP A 611 -3.19 8.40 25.86
N THR A 612 -3.85 9.56 25.89
CA THR A 612 -4.53 10.13 24.71
C THR A 612 -3.59 10.31 23.51
N ALA A 613 -2.39 10.85 23.74
CA ALA A 613 -1.36 10.96 22.72
C ALA A 613 -0.96 9.58 22.14
N GLN A 614 -0.88 8.54 22.98
CA GLN A 614 -0.53 7.17 22.54
C GLN A 614 -1.63 6.53 21.70
N ILE A 615 -2.90 6.79 22.02
CA ILE A 615 -4.05 6.36 21.21
C ILE A 615 -3.97 7.01 19.84
N ILE A 616 -3.76 8.33 19.81
CA ILE A 616 -3.65 9.10 18.56
C ILE A 616 -2.46 8.62 17.74
N ASP A 617 -1.26 8.50 18.33
CA ASP A 617 -0.05 7.99 17.65
C ASP A 617 -0.28 6.60 17.02
N TRP A 618 -1.03 5.71 17.68
CA TRP A 618 -1.37 4.39 17.13
C TRP A 618 -2.23 4.49 15.86
N PHE A 619 -3.27 5.34 15.88
CA PHE A 619 -4.13 5.59 14.72
C PHE A 619 -3.38 6.34 13.61
N SER A 620 -2.58 7.37 13.94
CA SER A 620 -1.74 8.13 13.01
C SER A 620 -0.75 7.22 12.29
N GLY A 621 -0.08 6.31 13.02
CA GLY A 621 0.83 5.33 12.43
C GLY A 621 0.13 4.36 11.49
N LEU A 622 -1.12 3.95 11.77
CA LEU A 622 -1.90 3.13 10.85
C LEU A 622 -2.17 3.85 9.53
N VAL A 623 -2.60 5.12 9.60
CA VAL A 623 -2.89 5.94 8.42
C VAL A 623 -1.63 6.19 7.60
N ARG A 624 -0.52 6.62 8.23
CA ARG A 624 0.75 6.85 7.54
C ARG A 624 1.23 5.64 6.75
N ARG A 625 1.13 4.44 7.34
CA ARG A 625 1.48 3.19 6.64
C ARG A 625 0.58 2.93 5.43
N TRP A 626 -0.70 3.26 5.49
CA TRP A 626 -1.61 3.09 4.35
C TRP A 626 -1.33 4.07 3.23
N VAL A 627 -0.98 5.30 3.58
CA VAL A 627 -0.58 6.33 2.62
C VAL A 627 0.68 5.91 1.88
N ILE A 628 1.72 5.49 2.61
CA ILE A 628 2.97 5.00 2.00
C ILE A 628 2.73 3.76 1.13
N TRP A 629 1.91 2.82 1.62
CA TRP A 629 1.73 1.53 0.96
C TRP A 629 0.79 1.57 -0.26
N TYR A 630 -0.27 2.39 -0.22
CA TYR A 630 -1.30 2.47 -1.25
C TYR A 630 -1.32 3.79 -2.02
N GLY A 631 -0.46 4.75 -1.70
CA GLY A 631 -0.45 6.07 -2.36
C GLY A 631 -0.24 6.02 -3.88
N GLY A 632 0.37 4.94 -4.39
CA GLY A 632 0.51 4.68 -5.82
C GLY A 632 -0.64 3.91 -6.49
N CYS A 633 -1.72 3.58 -5.76
CA CYS A 633 -2.85 2.82 -6.30
C CYS A 633 -3.87 3.73 -6.99
N SER A 634 -4.52 3.21 -8.04
CA SER A 634 -5.56 3.90 -8.80
C SER A 634 -6.81 4.25 -7.99
N ASN A 635 -7.22 3.40 -7.04
CA ASN A 635 -8.37 3.61 -6.16
C ASN A 635 -7.99 4.21 -4.79
N PHE A 636 -6.92 5.01 -4.73
CA PHE A 636 -6.45 5.58 -3.46
C PHE A 636 -7.51 6.47 -2.78
N ASP A 637 -8.42 7.08 -3.54
CA ASP A 637 -9.52 7.87 -2.97
C ASP A 637 -10.50 7.01 -2.15
N GLU A 638 -10.69 5.72 -2.50
CA GLU A 638 -11.44 4.79 -1.64
C GLU A 638 -10.73 4.53 -0.32
N ILE A 639 -9.39 4.53 -0.33
CA ILE A 639 -8.57 4.35 0.88
C ILE A 639 -8.67 5.61 1.76
N LYS A 640 -8.60 6.81 1.18
CA LYS A 640 -8.86 8.07 1.89
C LYS A 640 -10.23 8.06 2.56
N ALA A 641 -11.27 7.65 1.83
CA ALA A 641 -12.62 7.53 2.39
C ALA A 641 -12.70 6.51 3.54
N LEU A 642 -11.94 5.41 3.50
CA LEU A 642 -11.84 4.46 4.61
C LEU A 642 -11.10 5.05 5.81
N ILE A 643 -10.03 5.81 5.58
CA ILE A 643 -9.27 6.51 6.63
C ILE A 643 -10.20 7.46 7.39
N ASP A 644 -10.91 8.33 6.69
CA ASP A 644 -11.76 9.34 7.32
C ASP A 644 -13.00 8.72 7.98
N ASN A 645 -13.72 7.84 7.27
CA ASN A 645 -15.00 7.33 7.77
C ASN A 645 -14.87 6.19 8.78
N GLN A 646 -13.77 5.45 8.76
CA GLN A 646 -13.62 4.28 9.62
C GLN A 646 -12.54 4.50 10.66
N VAL A 647 -11.32 4.82 10.24
CA VAL A 647 -10.16 4.90 11.12
C VAL A 647 -10.24 6.13 12.03
N ARG A 648 -10.44 7.33 11.48
CA ARG A 648 -10.56 8.57 12.25
C ARG A 648 -11.77 8.55 13.19
N LYS A 649 -12.95 8.13 12.69
CA LYS A 649 -14.15 7.97 13.52
C LYS A 649 -13.99 6.92 14.63
N SER A 650 -13.26 5.83 14.39
CA SER A 650 -12.94 4.83 15.42
C SER A 650 -12.03 5.40 16.51
N CYS A 651 -11.05 6.24 16.15
CA CYS A 651 -10.23 6.97 17.11
C CYS A 651 -11.08 7.88 18.00
N ILE A 652 -11.93 8.72 17.39
CA ILE A 652 -12.83 9.63 18.11
C ILE A 652 -13.75 8.85 19.05
N ARG A 653 -14.36 7.75 18.59
CA ARG A 653 -15.19 6.87 19.44
C ARG A 653 -14.43 6.29 20.61
N THR A 654 -13.19 5.89 20.39
CA THR A 654 -12.30 5.35 21.44
C THR A 654 -12.01 6.41 22.51
N LEU A 655 -11.70 7.64 22.10
CA LEU A 655 -11.46 8.76 23.02
C LEU A 655 -12.74 9.20 23.73
N ALA A 656 -13.86 9.27 23.03
CA ALA A 656 -15.20 9.53 23.59
C ALA A 656 -15.54 8.54 24.69
N SER A 657 -15.30 7.24 24.46
CA SER A 657 -15.50 6.20 25.49
C SER A 657 -14.50 6.30 26.65
N LYS A 658 -13.25 6.69 26.40
CA LYS A 658 -12.23 6.88 27.45
C LYS A 658 -12.63 7.99 28.42
N TYR A 659 -13.06 9.13 27.88
CA TYR A 659 -13.44 10.31 28.66
C TYR A 659 -14.90 10.31 29.10
N ARG A 660 -15.72 9.39 28.57
CA ARG A 660 -17.19 9.34 28.77
C ARG A 660 -17.89 10.62 28.29
N ILE A 661 -17.48 11.12 27.12
CA ILE A 661 -17.96 12.35 26.49
C ILE A 661 -18.52 12.01 25.10
N HIS A 662 -19.40 12.85 24.54
CA HIS A 662 -19.95 12.68 23.19
C HIS A 662 -18.90 12.94 22.09
N GLU A 663 -19.01 12.23 20.95
CA GLU A 663 -18.07 12.28 19.82
C GLU A 663 -17.79 13.73 19.35
N ASN A 664 -18.83 14.53 19.10
CA ASN A 664 -18.72 15.93 18.65
C ASN A 664 -17.93 16.85 19.60
N GLU A 665 -17.91 16.53 20.90
CA GLU A 665 -17.19 17.36 21.89
C GLU A 665 -15.71 16.95 21.96
N ILE A 666 -15.39 15.69 21.72
CA ILE A 666 -14.01 15.22 21.53
C ILE A 666 -13.39 15.84 20.29
N GLU A 667 -14.11 15.87 19.17
CA GLU A 667 -13.64 16.51 17.93
C GLU A 667 -13.26 17.97 18.17
N LYS A 668 -14.08 18.72 18.92
CA LYS A 668 -13.77 20.13 19.27
C LYS A 668 -12.61 20.28 20.24
N ARG A 669 -12.52 19.41 21.24
CA ARG A 669 -11.50 19.50 22.31
C ARG A 669 -10.11 19.08 21.84
N LEU A 670 -10.03 18.13 20.91
CA LEU A 670 -8.78 17.52 20.45
C LEU A 670 -8.50 17.80 18.97
N ASP A 671 -9.10 18.84 18.39
CA ASP A 671 -8.97 19.17 16.96
C ASP A 671 -7.50 19.24 16.49
N LEU A 672 -6.66 19.94 17.28
CA LEU A 672 -5.21 20.07 17.05
C LEU A 672 -4.42 18.75 17.22
N GLU A 673 -4.89 17.82 18.04
CA GLU A 673 -4.21 16.52 18.21
C GLU A 673 -4.70 15.52 17.16
N LEU A 674 -5.99 15.56 16.80
CA LEU A 674 -6.58 14.71 15.77
C LEU A 674 -6.13 15.10 14.36
N SER A 675 -5.72 16.35 14.13
CA SER A 675 -5.07 16.78 12.87
C SER A 675 -3.73 16.08 12.63
N THR A 676 -3.08 15.50 13.66
CA THR A 676 -1.87 14.68 13.46
C THR A 676 -2.15 13.34 12.77
N ILE A 677 -3.41 12.89 12.74
CA ILE A 677 -3.87 11.85 11.83
C ILE A 677 -4.14 12.58 10.51
N PRO A 678 -3.27 12.40 9.49
CA PRO A 678 -3.35 13.21 8.28
C PRO A 678 -4.69 12.93 7.60
N SER A 679 -5.42 13.99 7.27
CA SER A 679 -6.67 13.92 6.51
C SER A 679 -6.38 13.58 5.04
N ALA A 680 -7.42 13.21 4.30
CA ALA A 680 -7.35 13.03 2.85
C ALA A 680 -6.65 14.19 2.12
N GLU A 681 -6.84 15.43 2.59
CA GLU A 681 -6.32 16.67 2.01
C GLU A 681 -4.84 16.90 2.39
N ASP A 682 -4.47 16.64 3.64
CA ASP A 682 -3.07 16.74 4.12
C ASP A 682 -2.17 15.74 3.36
N ILE A 683 -2.70 14.54 3.12
CA ILE A 683 -2.03 13.47 2.37
C ILE A 683 -1.74 13.90 0.93
N GLU A 684 -2.67 14.61 0.27
CA GLU A 684 -2.48 15.10 -1.09
C GLU A 684 -1.39 16.18 -1.17
N GLN A 685 -1.32 17.07 -0.17
CA GLN A 685 -0.29 18.11 -0.09
C GLN A 685 1.09 17.51 0.19
N GLU A 686 1.21 16.56 1.11
CA GLU A 686 2.47 15.83 1.37
C GLU A 686 2.97 15.10 0.12
N ILE A 687 2.10 14.39 -0.60
CA ILE A 687 2.46 13.68 -1.84
C ILE A 687 2.85 14.66 -2.97
N GLN A 688 2.25 15.85 -3.04
CA GLN A 688 2.58 16.86 -4.05
C GLN A 688 3.90 17.59 -3.73
N HIS A 689 4.15 17.94 -2.48
CA HIS A 689 5.44 18.49 -2.03
C HIS A 689 6.58 17.50 -2.28
N GLU A 690 6.37 16.21 -2.01
CA GLU A 690 7.34 15.15 -2.31
C GLU A 690 7.63 14.95 -3.81
N LYS A 691 6.72 15.33 -4.72
CA LYS A 691 6.97 15.25 -6.17
C LYS A 691 7.79 16.41 -6.71
N LEU A 692 7.79 17.55 -6.01
CA LEU A 692 8.54 18.75 -6.38
C LEU A 692 9.99 18.69 -5.85
N ASP A 693 10.22 18.09 -4.68
CA ASP A 693 11.55 17.82 -4.14
C ASP A 693 12.19 16.57 -4.78
N SER A 694 12.64 16.74 -6.01
CA SER A 694 13.32 15.72 -6.82
C SER A 694 14.76 15.38 -6.37
N SER A 695 15.12 15.58 -5.09
CA SER A 695 16.32 14.93 -4.53
C SER A 695 15.98 13.49 -4.17
N ALA A 696 16.20 12.59 -5.12
CA ALA A 696 16.09 11.14 -4.97
C ALA A 696 16.98 10.53 -3.85
N SER A 697 17.56 11.33 -2.95
CA SER A 697 18.51 10.90 -1.91
C SER A 697 17.85 10.51 -0.58
N ASP A 698 16.65 11.00 -0.26
CA ASP A 698 16.05 10.86 1.08
C ASP A 698 15.12 9.65 1.26
N ARG A 699 14.56 9.08 0.18
CA ARG A 699 13.68 7.90 0.24
C ARG A 699 14.44 6.57 0.11
N ASP A 700 15.52 6.43 0.87
CA ASP A 700 16.18 5.13 1.08
C ASP A 700 15.63 4.40 2.32
N GLU A 701 14.36 4.66 2.68
CA GLU A 701 13.58 3.81 3.59
C GLU A 701 13.45 2.35 3.09
N HIS A 702 13.87 2.06 1.85
CA HIS A 702 14.05 0.70 1.37
C HIS A 702 15.23 -0.04 2.02
N LEU A 703 16.18 0.70 2.60
CA LEU A 703 17.32 0.17 3.38
C LEU A 703 17.05 0.17 4.88
N THR A 704 15.97 0.81 5.37
CA THR A 704 15.55 0.67 6.76
C THR A 704 14.79 -0.65 6.93
N TYR A 705 15.43 -1.57 7.65
CA TYR A 705 14.85 -2.87 7.99
C TYR A 705 13.67 -2.67 8.94
N GLY A 706 12.43 -2.52 8.45
CA GLY A 706 11.30 -2.29 9.37
C GLY A 706 9.90 -2.11 8.78
N ILE A 707 8.94 -2.01 9.73
CA ILE A 707 7.46 -1.93 9.64
C ILE A 707 6.94 -0.77 8.76
N SER A 708 7.78 0.21 8.43
CA SER A 708 7.41 1.36 7.58
C SER A 708 6.85 0.93 6.23
N ASN A 709 7.31 -0.20 5.68
CA ASN A 709 6.82 -0.78 4.43
C ASN A 709 5.76 -1.85 4.69
N SER A 710 4.81 -1.61 5.57
CA SER A 710 3.82 -2.61 5.94
C SER A 710 2.47 -1.93 6.07
N GLY A 711 1.60 -2.09 5.07
CA GLY A 711 0.30 -1.43 5.03
C GLY A 711 -0.71 -1.91 6.09
N LEU A 712 -0.29 -2.63 7.15
CA LEU A 712 -1.21 -3.20 8.15
C LEU A 712 -0.61 -3.20 9.56
N CYS A 713 -1.44 -2.87 10.55
CA CYS A 713 -1.08 -2.95 11.97
C CYS A 713 -1.28 -4.38 12.50
N LEU A 714 -0.20 -5.16 12.63
CA LEU A 714 -0.27 -6.57 13.06
C LEU A 714 -0.28 -6.77 14.58
N LEU A 715 0.01 -5.71 15.36
CA LEU A 715 0.09 -5.73 16.83
C LEU A 715 -0.68 -4.57 17.47
N SER A 716 -1.15 -4.81 18.68
CA SER A 716 -1.49 -3.77 19.65
C SER A 716 -0.69 -3.97 20.92
N LEU A 717 -0.51 -2.90 21.68
CA LEU A 717 0.12 -2.94 23.00
C LEU A 717 -0.93 -2.62 24.05
N ALA A 718 -1.03 -3.46 25.08
CA ALA A 718 -1.87 -3.18 26.25
C ALA A 718 -0.98 -2.73 27.41
N ARG A 719 -1.22 -1.52 27.92
CA ARG A 719 -0.49 -0.98 29.07
C ARG A 719 -0.81 -1.77 30.32
N ILE A 720 0.22 -2.13 31.09
CA ILE A 720 0.07 -2.72 32.41
C ILE A 720 0.02 -1.58 33.43
N VAL A 721 -1.00 -1.59 34.31
CA VAL A 721 -1.28 -0.53 35.29
C VAL A 721 -0.52 -0.70 36.61
N SER A 722 0.20 -1.82 36.82
CA SER A 722 0.98 -2.03 38.04
C SER A 722 2.20 -1.11 38.09
N GLU A 723 2.58 -0.66 39.28
CA GLU A 723 3.92 -0.12 39.58
C GLU A 723 4.97 -1.19 39.28
N SER A 724 5.37 -1.29 38.01
CA SER A 724 6.46 -2.17 37.61
C SER A 724 7.75 -1.66 38.23
N ARG A 725 8.66 -2.58 38.58
CA ARG A 725 10.05 -2.22 38.92
C ARG A 725 10.59 -1.25 37.87
N PRO A 726 11.36 -0.21 38.26
CA PRO A 726 11.98 0.67 37.29
C PRO A 726 12.81 -0.18 36.33
N CYS A 727 12.50 -0.08 35.05
CA CYS A 727 13.22 -0.76 33.98
C CYS A 727 13.62 0.27 32.92
N ASN A 728 14.72 0.00 32.23
CA ASN A 728 15.13 0.81 31.10
C ASN A 728 14.33 0.43 29.86
N CYS A 729 14.34 1.30 28.86
CA CYS A 729 13.78 1.02 27.55
C CYS A 729 14.44 -0.23 26.96
N PHE A 730 13.63 -1.12 26.37
CA PHE A 730 14.11 -2.37 25.78
C PHE A 730 14.61 -2.18 24.35
N VAL A 731 14.52 -0.97 23.81
CA VAL A 731 15.13 -0.66 22.51
C VAL A 731 16.64 -0.72 22.65
N ILE A 732 17.28 -1.47 21.75
CA ILE A 732 18.73 -1.72 21.78
C ILE A 732 19.48 -0.39 21.69
N GLY A 733 20.35 -0.16 22.68
CA GLY A 733 21.15 1.06 22.80
C GLY A 733 20.46 2.23 23.49
N CYS A 734 19.18 2.11 23.88
CA CYS A 734 18.50 3.15 24.65
C CYS A 734 18.71 2.94 26.16
N SER A 735 19.19 3.98 26.84
CA SER A 735 19.40 3.98 28.30
C SER A 735 18.27 4.67 29.09
N MET A 736 17.28 5.25 28.41
CA MET A 736 16.18 5.97 29.06
C MET A 736 15.30 5.04 29.89
N ALA A 737 14.79 5.54 31.01
CA ALA A 737 13.80 4.82 31.81
C ALA A 737 12.49 4.60 31.02
N ALA A 738 11.93 3.39 31.13
CA ALA A 738 10.61 3.06 30.62
C ALA A 738 9.55 3.41 31.67
N PRO A 739 8.65 4.38 31.42
CA PRO A 739 7.62 4.79 32.39
C PRO A 739 6.51 3.76 32.56
N ALA A 740 6.39 2.80 31.64
CA ALA A 740 5.39 1.75 31.68
C ALA A 740 5.85 0.51 30.93
N VAL A 741 5.24 -0.62 31.29
CA VAL A 741 5.43 -1.91 30.65
C VAL A 741 4.18 -2.27 29.86
N TYR A 742 4.38 -2.77 28.66
CA TYR A 742 3.32 -3.09 27.72
C TYR A 742 3.29 -4.60 27.45
N THR A 743 2.09 -5.17 27.38
CA THR A 743 1.88 -6.52 26.88
C THR A 743 1.63 -6.45 25.38
N LEU A 744 2.41 -7.21 24.62
CA LEU A 744 2.26 -7.34 23.18
C LEU A 744 1.07 -8.23 22.85
N HIS A 745 0.10 -7.72 22.09
CA HIS A 745 -1.04 -8.47 21.60
C HIS A 745 -0.95 -8.61 20.08
N ALA A 746 -0.87 -9.86 19.60
CA ALA A 746 -0.99 -10.16 18.19
C ALA A 746 -2.46 -10.05 17.77
N MET A 747 -2.76 -9.12 16.84
CA MET A 747 -4.14 -8.84 16.42
C MET A 747 -4.73 -9.95 15.54
N GLU A 748 -3.87 -10.70 14.84
CA GLU A 748 -4.23 -11.95 14.18
C GLU A 748 -3.25 -13.04 14.66
N ARG A 749 -3.74 -14.25 14.93
CA ARG A 749 -2.93 -15.44 15.26
C ARG A 749 -2.74 -16.32 14.02
N GLN A 750 -1.56 -16.92 13.87
CA GLN A 750 -1.16 -17.67 12.67
C GLN A 750 -2.24 -18.68 12.28
N LYS A 751 -2.81 -18.50 11.08
CA LYS A 751 -3.71 -19.46 10.45
C LYS A 751 -3.22 -19.71 9.04
N PHE A 752 -2.75 -20.92 8.80
CA PHE A 752 -2.35 -21.39 7.48
C PHE A 752 -3.52 -22.16 6.82
N PRO A 753 -3.79 -22.01 5.51
CA PRO A 753 -3.15 -21.09 4.56
C PRO A 753 -3.58 -19.63 4.78
N GLY A 754 -2.61 -18.73 4.68
CA GLY A 754 -2.85 -17.29 4.77
C GLY A 754 -3.64 -16.76 3.57
N TRP A 755 -4.31 -15.62 3.73
CA TRP A 755 -5.03 -15.00 2.62
C TRP A 755 -4.07 -14.61 1.49
N LYS A 756 -4.38 -15.05 0.26
CA LYS A 756 -3.64 -14.77 -1.00
C LYS A 756 -3.74 -13.30 -1.46
N THR A 757 -3.71 -12.34 -0.54
CA THR A 757 -3.83 -10.91 -0.85
C THR A 757 -2.48 -10.19 -0.75
N GLY A 758 -1.36 -10.91 -0.66
CA GLY A 758 -0.03 -10.37 -0.35
C GLY A 758 0.02 -9.58 0.98
N PHE A 759 -0.96 -9.85 1.85
CA PHE A 759 -0.95 -9.47 3.25
C PHE A 759 -0.88 -10.78 4.02
N SER A 760 0.29 -11.14 4.49
CA SER A 760 0.43 -12.36 5.29
C SER A 760 -0.02 -12.14 6.74
N VAL A 761 -0.17 -13.29 7.39
CA VAL A 761 -0.92 -13.63 8.56
C VAL A 761 0.09 -13.78 9.69
N CYS A 762 0.08 -12.77 10.57
CA CYS A 762 0.34 -12.90 12.00
C CYS A 762 1.77 -12.71 12.51
N ILE A 763 1.80 -12.37 13.80
CA ILE A 763 2.98 -12.36 14.63
C ILE A 763 3.17 -13.79 15.17
N PRO A 764 4.43 -14.27 15.31
CA PRO A 764 4.72 -15.53 15.97
C PRO A 764 3.94 -15.68 17.27
N SER A 765 3.29 -16.82 17.47
CA SER A 765 2.50 -17.11 18.68
C SER A 765 3.34 -16.95 19.97
N SER A 766 4.66 -17.20 19.88
CA SER A 766 5.66 -17.02 20.92
C SER A 766 5.81 -15.59 21.44
N LEU A 767 5.50 -14.58 20.61
CA LEU A 767 5.57 -13.16 20.98
C LEU A 767 4.27 -12.64 21.59
N ASN A 768 3.14 -13.29 21.30
CA ASN A 768 1.86 -12.87 21.86
C ASN A 768 1.83 -13.03 23.39
N GLY A 769 1.49 -11.95 24.08
CA GLY A 769 1.48 -11.86 25.54
C GLY A 769 2.84 -11.54 26.18
N ARG A 770 3.88 -11.27 25.40
CA ARG A 770 5.21 -10.88 25.92
C ARG A 770 5.22 -9.44 26.40
N ARG A 771 6.05 -9.15 27.40
CA ARG A 771 6.15 -7.84 28.03
C ARG A 771 7.33 -7.06 27.46
N ILE A 772 7.14 -5.78 27.19
CA ILE A 772 8.18 -4.86 26.72
C ILE A 772 8.11 -3.54 27.49
N GLY A 773 9.25 -3.04 27.98
CA GLY A 773 9.37 -1.70 28.55
C GLY A 773 9.84 -0.72 27.48
N LEU A 774 9.11 0.37 27.23
CA LEU A 774 9.46 1.36 26.22
C LEU A 774 9.42 2.76 26.82
N CYS A 775 10.41 3.61 26.50
CA CYS A 775 10.34 5.04 26.80
C CYS A 775 9.28 5.73 25.91
N LYS A 776 8.88 6.95 26.26
CA LYS A 776 7.83 7.69 25.53
C LYS A 776 8.14 7.85 24.03
N GLN A 777 9.40 8.17 23.70
CA GLN A 777 9.84 8.34 22.32
C GLN A 777 9.75 7.04 21.53
N HIS A 778 10.36 5.96 22.01
CA HIS A 778 10.38 4.69 21.28
C HIS A 778 9.01 4.01 21.20
N LEU A 779 8.11 4.26 22.16
CA LEU A 779 6.70 3.86 22.03
C LEU A 779 6.03 4.55 20.85
N LYS A 780 6.22 5.88 20.73
CA LYS A 780 5.73 6.66 19.59
C LYS A 780 6.36 6.17 18.29
N ASP A 781 7.68 5.97 18.25
CA ASP A 781 8.39 5.49 17.07
C ASP A 781 7.87 4.12 16.61
N LEU A 782 7.57 3.22 17.55
CA LEU A 782 7.00 1.91 17.24
C LEU A 782 5.58 2.03 16.67
N TYR A 783 4.73 2.89 17.26
CA TYR A 783 3.39 3.14 16.75
C TYR A 783 3.38 3.80 15.37
N MET A 784 4.27 4.78 15.17
CA MET A 784 4.45 5.48 13.89
C MET A 784 5.13 4.61 12.82
N GLY A 785 5.68 3.45 13.20
CA GLY A 785 6.36 2.52 12.29
C GLY A 785 7.79 2.91 11.92
N GLN A 786 8.40 3.82 12.69
CA GLN A 786 9.79 4.27 12.52
C GLN A 786 10.81 3.25 13.06
N ILE A 787 10.38 2.41 14.01
CA ILE A 787 11.13 1.24 14.49
C ILE A 787 10.27 -0.01 14.42
N SER A 788 10.91 -1.18 14.46
CA SER A 788 10.23 -2.47 14.45
C SER A 788 10.48 -3.28 15.72
N LEU A 789 9.82 -4.44 15.85
CA LEU A 789 10.11 -5.37 16.95
C LEU A 789 11.55 -5.93 16.87
N GLN A 790 12.24 -5.78 15.73
CA GLN A 790 13.67 -6.05 15.64
C GLN A 790 14.51 -5.02 16.41
N ALA A 791 14.00 -3.85 16.76
CA ALA A 791 14.73 -2.91 17.61
C ALA A 791 14.70 -3.32 19.09
N ILE A 792 13.82 -4.25 19.46
CA ILE A 792 13.57 -4.65 20.86
C ILE A 792 14.50 -5.79 21.27
N ASP A 793 15.14 -5.64 22.43
CA ASP A 793 15.80 -6.70 23.16
C ASP A 793 14.78 -7.38 24.10
N PHE A 794 14.26 -8.54 23.67
CA PHE A 794 13.34 -9.33 24.49
C PHE A 794 14.03 -10.01 25.69
N GLY A 795 15.37 -10.06 25.70
CA GLY A 795 16.17 -10.59 26.81
C GLY A 795 16.42 -9.57 27.94
N ALA A 796 16.02 -8.31 27.76
CA ALA A 796 16.20 -7.25 28.74
C ALA A 796 15.30 -7.38 29.98
N TRP A 797 14.19 -8.12 29.88
CA TRP A 797 13.30 -8.44 31.01
C TRP A 797 13.88 -9.62 31.82
N LYS A 798 14.82 -9.34 32.71
CA LYS A 798 15.35 -10.31 33.69
C LYS A 798 14.85 -10.01 35.10
#